data_AF-A0A1V2RUL1-F1
#
_entry.id   AF-A0A1V2RUL1-F1
#
_cell.length_a   1.000
_cell.length_b   1.000
_cell.length_c   1.000
_cell.angle_alpha   90.00
_cell.angle_beta   90.00
_cell.angle_gamma   90.00
#
_symmetry.space_group_name_H-M   'P 1'
#
loop_
_entity.id
_entity.type
_entity.pdbx_description
1 polymer ?
#
loop_
_entity_poly.entity_id
_entity_poly.type
_entity_poly.pdbx_seq_one_letter_code
_entity_poly.pdbx_strand_id
1 'polypeptide(L)'
;MVDAGYFRFTHEEAVRDGKNPWKLRTDFDAEIDLDDMVATGNAFVRAAVKAQVAEDLAACASQLSEQPGGMGGQSIVDGEGRLVETNNALPRTEAETAVDFIFRAMNAAHHAEEEARRLIERPELDFRHERNQDNAISEWNEWLIALGQAHDEQYAGLPPELRPSSLIVHHHSGETEYAQMSGNTFALPDSRAASIRATHLKVATDDAGSTFDTINSEIIAYRRELAHIGNELGGRGYDLAGDPLGVFATPQMAQFSAEQLNAELARDTPPDRHVIEMHTRNLEAIARRVHGDPLEPSQGARGHMSPEDRAYLEAFHNALTADSLARLGQSDVPAGVQTSVGNSITMLMNPAIGGMNPETMGAEQVPASIRNFVYDYENSLAHRLGPFGSQEFNGFGTLMSRATVAAGDEFSKALAHAAVDIERINEEPRRAGAGVPLENTASSGMLEAAALNTDASAELLVDAGFRGGLLSQGWDSSTGAAELLRSGTTVPPGVYEGSPSGRMHLDAACHVLADAPLHREAILRTGISADNIELQRAIGDTAFAHMDLLSRNARDSETWSVFGPPQLVNGTMRDYGFDLSLEERTELFGLMQRSDQGVRQDFFNGVHLWEAVTARDAFAGEGTPDGATLANLGGIAGTVANVQSNVETPSGTAPSLAKATEIAGQGIALIPDVRANLGGTGLAAAANLLGDHFKGTGEQDLQNQEQMSEWISEEWGGLPGKLALVEAGVASGRADPGDFRTYLDYGDETSINQYLARMSIANPNVAGYLNTFDEGYAAAVKVPQ
;
A
#
# COMPACT_ATOMS: atom_id res chain seq x y z
N MET A 1 51.66 -45.17 -20.29
CA MET A 1 51.67 -45.77 -18.94
C MET A 1 50.81 -44.85 -18.09
N VAL A 2 49.68 -45.32 -17.59
CA VAL A 2 48.75 -44.51 -16.78
C VAL A 2 49.33 -44.39 -15.38
N ASP A 3 49.58 -43.16 -14.93
CA ASP A 3 50.08 -42.87 -13.58
C ASP A 3 48.94 -42.95 -12.55
N ALA A 4 49.27 -43.26 -11.29
CA ALA A 4 48.31 -43.29 -10.19
C ALA A 4 47.56 -41.95 -10.02
N GLY A 5 48.20 -40.83 -10.42
CA GLY A 5 47.56 -39.51 -10.47
C GLY A 5 46.33 -39.43 -11.38
N TYR A 6 46.18 -40.31 -12.39
CA TYR A 6 45.03 -40.34 -13.28
C TYR A 6 43.71 -40.71 -12.57
N PHE A 7 43.80 -41.57 -11.55
CA PHE A 7 42.65 -42.06 -10.79
C PHE A 7 42.27 -41.15 -9.63
N ARG A 8 43.05 -40.10 -9.37
CA ARG A 8 42.67 -39.04 -8.44
C ARG A 8 41.74 -38.07 -9.16
N PHE A 9 40.64 -37.73 -8.51
CA PHE A 9 39.66 -36.76 -9.01
C PHE A 9 39.38 -35.71 -7.93
N THR A 10 39.08 -34.50 -8.35
CA THR A 10 38.83 -33.38 -7.43
C THR A 10 37.39 -33.40 -6.90
N HIS A 11 37.12 -32.64 -5.85
CA HIS A 11 35.74 -32.40 -5.39
C HIS A 11 34.87 -31.83 -6.51
N GLU A 12 35.43 -30.92 -7.33
CA GLU A 12 34.75 -30.32 -8.48
C GLU A 12 34.31 -31.37 -9.52
N GLU A 13 35.13 -32.39 -9.75
CA GLU A 13 34.78 -33.50 -10.64
C GLU A 13 33.73 -34.44 -10.04
N ALA A 14 33.69 -34.55 -8.72
CA ALA A 14 32.67 -35.32 -8.01
C ALA A 14 31.30 -34.61 -7.97
N VAL A 15 31.23 -33.30 -8.25
CA VAL A 15 29.96 -32.55 -8.29
C VAL A 15 29.15 -32.85 -9.55
N ARG A 16 27.83 -33.01 -9.38
CA ARG A 16 26.87 -33.20 -10.49
C ARG A 16 25.59 -32.42 -10.25
N ASP A 17 25.01 -31.91 -11.32
CA ASP A 17 23.72 -31.20 -11.33
C ASP A 17 23.66 -30.04 -10.30
N GLY A 18 24.79 -29.38 -10.05
CA GLY A 18 24.91 -28.28 -9.09
C GLY A 18 24.96 -28.70 -7.61
N LYS A 19 24.88 -30.00 -7.29
CA LYS A 19 24.91 -30.50 -5.91
C LYS A 19 26.34 -30.57 -5.38
N ASN A 20 26.78 -29.50 -4.74
CA ASN A 20 28.10 -29.41 -4.13
C ASN A 20 27.99 -29.39 -2.60
N PRO A 21 28.13 -30.55 -1.91
CA PRO A 21 27.96 -30.63 -0.46
C PRO A 21 29.04 -29.86 0.32
N TRP A 22 30.28 -29.82 -0.18
CA TRP A 22 31.36 -29.05 0.44
C TRP A 22 31.09 -27.54 0.40
N LYS A 23 30.59 -27.04 -0.75
CA LYS A 23 30.19 -25.65 -0.88
C LYS A 23 28.97 -25.35 -0.01
N LEU A 24 27.95 -26.21 0.00
CA LEU A 24 26.76 -26.03 0.82
C LEU A 24 27.11 -25.91 2.31
N ARG A 25 28.00 -26.77 2.82
CA ARG A 25 28.50 -26.66 4.20
C ARG A 25 29.20 -25.33 4.44
N THR A 26 30.12 -24.94 3.55
CA THR A 26 30.87 -23.68 3.68
C THR A 26 29.96 -22.46 3.65
N ASP A 27 28.95 -22.46 2.78
CA ASP A 27 27.96 -21.38 2.69
C ASP A 27 27.08 -21.34 3.96
N PHE A 28 26.75 -22.49 4.56
CA PHE A 28 26.01 -22.58 5.82
C PHE A 28 26.86 -22.18 7.04
N ASP A 29 28.14 -22.55 7.08
CA ASP A 29 29.11 -22.11 8.09
C ASP A 29 29.27 -20.57 8.07
N ALA A 30 29.06 -19.93 6.92
CA ALA A 30 29.07 -18.46 6.79
C ALA A 30 27.72 -17.81 7.14
N GLU A 31 26.62 -18.56 7.11
CA GLU A 31 25.29 -18.11 7.55
C GLU A 31 25.19 -18.08 9.09
N ILE A 32 25.91 -18.97 9.79
CA ILE A 32 25.84 -19.13 11.25
C ILE A 32 27.20 -18.83 11.90
N ASP A 33 27.27 -17.81 12.75
CA ASP A 33 28.42 -17.57 13.62
C ASP A 33 28.14 -18.10 15.03
N LEU A 34 28.44 -19.38 15.27
CA LEU A 34 28.20 -20.03 16.56
C LEU A 34 28.94 -19.34 17.72
N ASP A 35 30.14 -18.80 17.48
CA ASP A 35 30.93 -18.13 18.51
C ASP A 35 30.27 -16.80 18.91
N ASP A 36 29.79 -16.02 17.94
CA ASP A 36 29.04 -14.79 18.19
C ASP A 36 27.69 -15.07 18.86
N MET A 37 26.96 -16.10 18.40
CA MET A 37 25.71 -16.53 19.05
C MET A 37 25.94 -16.91 20.52
N VAL A 38 27.02 -17.61 20.85
CA VAL A 38 27.41 -17.93 22.24
C VAL A 38 27.77 -16.67 23.02
N ALA A 39 28.51 -15.73 22.42
CA ALA A 39 28.86 -14.47 23.06
C ALA A 39 27.61 -13.64 23.39
N THR A 40 26.68 -13.54 22.44
CA THR A 40 25.39 -12.87 22.56
C THR A 40 24.49 -13.58 23.59
N GLY A 41 24.32 -14.89 23.51
CA GLY A 41 23.55 -15.66 24.50
C GLY A 41 24.06 -15.46 25.92
N ASN A 42 25.38 -15.47 26.11
CA ASN A 42 25.99 -15.14 27.41
C ASN A 42 25.73 -13.69 27.85
N ALA A 43 25.62 -12.74 26.92
CA ALA A 43 25.24 -11.36 27.24
C ALA A 43 23.79 -11.28 27.73
N PHE A 44 22.85 -11.98 27.09
CA PHE A 44 21.45 -12.06 27.52
C PHE A 44 21.30 -12.77 28.88
N VAL A 45 22.01 -13.86 29.12
CA VAL A 45 22.03 -14.52 30.44
C VAL A 45 22.52 -13.56 31.52
N ARG A 46 23.61 -12.82 31.27
CA ARG A 46 24.11 -11.80 32.19
C ARG A 46 23.09 -10.68 32.40
N ALA A 47 22.37 -10.27 31.37
CA ALA A 47 21.31 -9.26 31.45
C ALA A 47 20.14 -9.75 32.31
N ALA A 48 19.67 -10.98 32.11
CA ALA A 48 18.62 -11.60 32.90
C ALA A 48 19.00 -11.72 34.38
N VAL A 49 20.23 -12.17 34.69
CA VAL A 49 20.73 -12.21 36.08
C VAL A 49 20.81 -10.81 36.70
N LYS A 50 21.22 -9.79 35.92
CA LYS A 50 21.24 -8.40 36.42
C LYS A 50 19.85 -7.84 36.65
N ALA A 51 18.87 -8.17 35.80
CA ALA A 51 17.47 -7.80 35.99
C ALA A 51 16.92 -8.41 37.28
N GLN A 52 17.22 -9.70 37.54
CA GLN A 52 16.87 -10.37 38.78
C GLN A 52 17.49 -9.67 40.00
N VAL A 53 18.78 -9.34 39.96
CA VAL A 53 19.44 -8.63 41.07
C VAL A 53 18.85 -7.24 41.28
N ALA A 54 18.44 -6.55 40.21
CA ALA A 54 17.79 -5.25 40.30
C ALA A 54 16.39 -5.36 40.95
N GLU A 55 15.62 -6.39 40.60
CA GLU A 55 14.33 -6.72 41.21
C GLU A 55 14.49 -7.03 42.71
N ASP A 56 15.41 -7.94 43.07
CA ASP A 56 15.69 -8.31 44.46
C ASP A 56 16.14 -7.09 45.29
N LEU A 57 16.97 -6.23 44.71
CA LEU A 57 17.41 -4.98 45.33
C LEU A 57 16.26 -3.99 45.49
N ALA A 58 15.39 -3.85 44.50
CA ALA A 58 14.21 -3.00 44.58
C ALA A 58 13.23 -3.49 45.64
N ALA A 59 13.02 -4.81 45.75
CA ALA A 59 12.20 -5.42 46.79
C ALA A 59 12.79 -5.17 48.18
N CYS A 60 14.09 -5.38 48.35
CA CYS A 60 14.78 -5.09 49.60
C CYS A 60 14.74 -3.60 49.96
N ALA A 61 14.97 -2.71 49.00
CA ALA A 61 14.93 -1.26 49.20
C ALA A 61 13.51 -0.76 49.55
N SER A 62 12.48 -1.35 48.94
CA SER A 62 11.07 -1.03 49.24
C SER A 62 10.70 -1.50 50.64
N GLN A 63 11.06 -2.74 51.00
CA GLN A 63 10.87 -3.27 52.35
C GLN A 63 11.62 -2.45 53.40
N LEU A 64 12.85 -1.99 53.10
CA LEU A 64 13.62 -1.14 54.00
C LEU A 64 13.05 0.28 54.08
N SER A 65 12.47 0.81 53.00
CA SER A 65 11.86 2.15 52.96
C SER A 65 10.52 2.20 53.69
N GLU A 66 9.81 1.08 53.82
CA GLU A 66 8.61 0.94 54.63
C GLU A 66 8.91 0.87 56.15
N GLN A 67 10.16 0.58 56.54
CA GLN A 67 10.53 0.36 57.94
C GLN A 67 10.78 1.62 58.79
N PRO A 68 11.30 2.76 58.29
CA PRO A 68 11.46 3.96 59.11
C PRO A 68 10.46 5.08 58.78
N GLY A 69 9.60 5.40 59.76
CA GLY A 69 9.09 6.77 59.92
C GLY A 69 7.80 7.13 59.21
N GLY A 70 6.76 6.29 59.29
CA GLY A 70 5.41 6.72 58.97
C GLY A 70 4.92 7.80 59.93
N MET A 71 4.60 9.01 59.43
CA MET A 71 4.00 10.08 60.23
C MET A 71 2.57 9.66 60.61
N GLY A 72 2.40 9.06 61.80
CA GLY A 72 1.12 8.50 62.27
C GLY A 72 0.94 6.99 62.07
N GLY A 73 2.00 6.24 61.76
CA GLY A 73 1.94 4.77 61.60
C GLY A 73 1.53 4.28 60.21
N GLN A 74 1.32 5.19 59.25
CA GLN A 74 1.18 4.88 57.83
C GLN A 74 2.48 5.22 57.09
N SER A 75 2.95 4.31 56.23
CA SER A 75 4.12 4.54 55.37
C SER A 75 3.90 5.78 54.49
N ILE A 76 4.91 6.65 54.41
CA ILE A 76 4.90 7.83 53.51
C ILE A 76 5.28 7.39 52.07
N VAL A 77 5.87 6.20 51.92
CA VAL A 77 6.36 5.66 50.65
C VAL A 77 5.47 4.49 50.23
N ASP A 78 4.96 4.55 49.00
CA ASP A 78 4.24 3.46 48.35
C ASP A 78 5.24 2.41 47.83
N GLY A 79 5.66 1.50 48.71
CA GLY A 79 6.62 0.44 48.36
C GLY A 79 6.03 -0.59 47.39
N GLU A 80 4.73 -0.87 47.50
CA GLU A 80 4.01 -1.79 46.61
C GLU A 80 3.88 -1.21 45.20
N GLY A 81 3.50 0.06 45.06
CA GLY A 81 3.45 0.75 43.76
C GLY A 81 4.81 0.80 43.06
N ARG A 82 5.90 1.07 43.79
CA ARG A 82 7.26 1.07 43.22
C ARG A 82 7.74 -0.31 42.79
N LEU A 83 7.36 -1.36 43.52
CA LEU A 83 7.64 -2.74 43.14
C LEU A 83 6.87 -3.14 41.88
N VAL A 84 5.60 -2.76 41.78
CA VAL A 84 4.79 -2.97 40.57
C VAL A 84 5.39 -2.20 39.39
N GLU A 85 5.77 -0.93 39.55
CA GLU A 85 6.45 -0.16 38.51
C GLU A 85 7.78 -0.80 38.07
N THR A 86 8.57 -1.30 39.02
CA THR A 86 9.86 -1.97 38.72
C THR A 86 9.63 -3.29 37.99
N ASN A 87 8.67 -4.11 38.43
CA ASN A 87 8.34 -5.39 37.81
C ASN A 87 7.71 -5.22 36.43
N ASN A 88 6.92 -4.16 36.22
CA ASN A 88 6.40 -3.82 34.91
C ASN A 88 7.50 -3.30 33.96
N ALA A 89 8.52 -2.62 34.49
CA ALA A 89 9.63 -2.10 33.69
C ALA A 89 10.69 -3.17 33.36
N LEU A 90 10.84 -4.20 34.19
CA LEU A 90 11.82 -5.28 34.02
C LEU A 90 11.20 -6.65 34.37
N PRO A 91 10.28 -7.19 33.55
CA PRO A 91 9.61 -8.44 33.89
C PRO A 91 10.59 -9.61 33.85
N ARG A 92 10.87 -10.22 35.00
CA ARG A 92 11.76 -11.37 35.11
C ARG A 92 11.41 -12.51 34.16
N THR A 93 10.11 -12.79 34.02
CA THR A 93 9.60 -13.85 33.16
C THR A 93 9.91 -13.60 31.68
N GLU A 94 10.01 -12.35 31.25
CA GLU A 94 10.35 -11.99 29.87
C GLU A 94 11.84 -12.22 29.60
N ALA A 95 12.71 -11.78 30.51
CA ALA A 95 14.15 -12.00 30.37
C ALA A 95 14.51 -13.51 30.35
N GLU A 96 13.90 -14.31 31.23
CA GLU A 96 14.06 -15.77 31.23
C GLU A 96 13.53 -16.42 29.95
N THR A 97 12.37 -15.95 29.45
CA THR A 97 11.78 -16.42 28.19
C THR A 97 12.69 -16.12 27.00
N ALA A 98 13.22 -14.90 26.88
CA ALA A 98 14.10 -14.52 25.78
C ALA A 98 15.38 -15.37 25.78
N VAL A 99 15.94 -15.63 26.96
CA VAL A 99 17.12 -16.51 27.13
C VAL A 99 16.81 -17.94 26.68
N ASP A 100 15.65 -18.50 27.04
CA ASP A 100 15.23 -19.84 26.59
C ASP A 100 15.17 -19.94 25.06
N PHE A 101 14.56 -18.94 24.39
CA PHE A 101 14.49 -18.89 22.94
C PHE A 101 15.86 -18.76 22.27
N ILE A 102 16.75 -17.93 22.82
CA ILE A 102 18.12 -17.81 22.34
C ILE A 102 18.84 -19.17 22.42
N PHE A 103 18.72 -19.88 23.54
CA PHE A 103 19.33 -21.20 23.67
C PHE A 103 18.72 -22.23 22.73
N ARG A 104 17.40 -22.19 22.49
CA ARG A 104 16.76 -23.06 21.50
C ARG A 104 17.29 -22.80 20.09
N ALA A 105 17.40 -21.53 19.68
CA ALA A 105 17.95 -21.15 18.39
C ALA A 105 19.44 -21.54 18.25
N MET A 106 20.23 -21.31 19.30
CA MET A 106 21.64 -21.74 19.35
C MET A 106 21.80 -23.26 19.26
N ASN A 107 20.99 -24.02 19.99
CA ASN A 107 21.05 -25.48 19.96
C ASN A 107 20.63 -26.02 18.58
N ALA A 108 19.64 -25.42 17.94
CA ALA A 108 19.23 -25.77 16.58
C ALA A 108 20.35 -25.48 15.57
N ALA A 109 20.99 -24.31 15.67
CA ALA A 109 22.14 -23.93 14.85
C ALA A 109 23.32 -24.88 15.05
N HIS A 110 23.69 -25.14 16.30
CA HIS A 110 24.79 -26.04 16.64
C HIS A 110 24.54 -27.47 16.14
N HIS A 111 23.32 -27.98 16.30
CA HIS A 111 22.97 -29.32 15.84
C HIS A 111 23.10 -29.44 14.32
N ALA A 112 22.57 -28.47 13.56
CA ALA A 112 22.65 -28.49 12.11
C ALA A 112 24.09 -28.34 11.59
N GLU A 113 24.90 -27.48 12.21
CA GLU A 113 26.32 -27.33 11.89
C GLU A 113 27.10 -28.63 12.18
N GLU A 114 26.87 -29.25 13.35
CA GLU A 114 27.55 -30.48 13.73
C GLU A 114 27.19 -31.63 12.78
N GLU A 115 25.91 -31.79 12.41
CA GLU A 115 25.49 -32.81 11.45
C GLU A 115 26.04 -32.53 10.05
N ALA A 116 25.98 -31.28 9.57
CA ALA A 116 26.53 -30.92 8.26
C ALA A 116 28.05 -31.17 8.19
N ARG A 117 28.78 -30.81 9.25
CA ARG A 117 30.21 -31.07 9.39
C ARG A 117 30.50 -32.57 9.47
N ARG A 118 29.77 -33.31 10.30
CA ARG A 118 29.91 -34.77 10.45
C ARG A 118 29.74 -35.49 9.12
N LEU A 119 28.79 -35.07 8.28
CA LEU A 119 28.51 -35.66 6.97
C LEU A 119 29.64 -35.46 5.94
N ILE A 120 30.45 -34.41 6.09
CA ILE A 120 31.62 -34.15 5.24
C ILE A 120 32.86 -34.84 5.82
N GLU A 121 33.14 -34.59 7.10
CA GLU A 121 34.36 -34.99 7.77
C GLU A 121 34.43 -36.49 8.02
N ARG A 122 35.63 -36.99 8.33
CA ARG A 122 35.84 -38.43 8.54
C ARG A 122 34.97 -38.94 9.70
N PRO A 123 34.26 -40.08 9.52
CA PRO A 123 34.45 -41.11 8.49
C PRO A 123 33.53 -41.03 7.25
N GLU A 124 32.91 -39.89 6.95
CA GLU A 124 31.81 -39.80 5.97
C GLU A 124 32.27 -39.49 4.52
N LEU A 125 31.87 -38.35 3.94
CA LEU A 125 32.05 -38.09 2.51
C LEU A 125 33.51 -38.01 2.09
N ASP A 126 34.37 -37.27 2.81
CA ASP A 126 35.78 -37.12 2.45
C ASP A 126 36.50 -38.49 2.47
N PHE A 127 36.15 -39.35 3.43
CA PHE A 127 36.68 -40.70 3.48
C PHE A 127 36.18 -41.58 2.33
N ARG A 128 34.88 -41.52 1.98
CA ARG A 128 34.33 -42.24 0.82
C ARG A 128 34.96 -41.75 -0.49
N HIS A 129 35.16 -40.44 -0.63
CA HIS A 129 35.82 -39.83 -1.78
C HIS A 129 37.26 -40.35 -1.93
N GLU A 130 38.08 -40.27 -0.88
CA GLU A 130 39.44 -40.81 -0.85
C GLU A 130 39.44 -42.33 -1.12
N ARG A 131 38.54 -43.08 -0.50
CA ARG A 131 38.42 -44.53 -0.69
C ARG A 131 38.08 -44.90 -2.13
N ASN A 132 37.21 -44.16 -2.82
CA ASN A 132 36.89 -44.42 -4.23
C ASN A 132 38.12 -44.18 -5.14
N GLN A 133 38.97 -43.20 -4.82
CA GLN A 133 40.24 -43.02 -5.52
C GLN A 133 41.21 -44.19 -5.27
N ASP A 134 41.35 -44.61 -4.03
CA ASP A 134 42.20 -45.75 -3.65
C ASP A 134 41.71 -47.07 -4.25
N ASN A 135 40.39 -47.27 -4.32
CA ASN A 135 39.77 -48.42 -4.99
C ASN A 135 40.05 -48.40 -6.49
N ALA A 136 39.96 -47.25 -7.15
CA ALA A 136 40.28 -47.11 -8.57
C ALA A 136 41.76 -47.44 -8.86
N ILE A 137 42.67 -46.96 -8.02
CA ILE A 137 44.11 -47.29 -8.10
C ILE A 137 44.33 -48.78 -7.86
N SER A 138 43.66 -49.36 -6.87
CA SER A 138 43.77 -50.78 -6.53
C SER A 138 43.26 -51.66 -7.66
N GLU A 139 42.10 -51.36 -8.24
CA GLU A 139 41.54 -52.08 -9.38
C GLU A 139 42.46 -52.00 -10.60
N TRP A 140 43.05 -50.83 -10.89
CA TRP A 140 44.04 -50.71 -11.96
C TRP A 140 45.30 -51.56 -11.70
N ASN A 141 45.78 -51.60 -10.46
CA ASN A 141 46.91 -52.44 -10.09
C ASN A 141 46.59 -53.93 -10.20
N GLU A 142 45.37 -54.36 -9.88
CA GLU A 142 44.90 -55.73 -10.08
C GLU A 142 44.89 -56.11 -11.57
N TRP A 143 44.45 -55.20 -12.44
CA TRP A 143 44.55 -55.37 -13.89
C TRP A 143 46.00 -55.46 -14.38
N LEU A 144 46.93 -54.69 -13.81
CA LEU A 144 48.37 -54.79 -14.14
C LEU A 144 48.98 -56.12 -13.66
N ILE A 145 48.55 -56.65 -12.51
CA ILE A 145 48.95 -57.98 -12.03
C ILE A 145 48.42 -59.06 -12.98
N ALA A 146 47.14 -58.99 -13.38
CA ALA A 146 46.55 -59.92 -14.33
C ALA A 146 47.26 -59.89 -15.70
N LEU A 147 47.66 -58.71 -16.17
CA LEU A 147 48.47 -58.56 -17.38
C LEU A 147 49.82 -59.28 -17.26
N GLY A 148 50.51 -59.12 -16.13
CA GLY A 148 51.78 -59.81 -15.86
C GLY A 148 51.63 -61.33 -15.84
N GLN A 149 50.59 -61.84 -15.18
CA GLN A 149 50.27 -63.27 -15.15
C GLN A 149 49.98 -63.82 -16.55
N ALA A 150 49.12 -63.14 -17.32
CA ALA A 150 48.79 -63.55 -18.69
C ALA A 150 50.03 -63.54 -19.61
N HIS A 151 50.92 -62.56 -19.43
CA HIS A 151 52.19 -62.49 -20.17
C HIS A 151 53.10 -63.69 -19.84
N ASP A 152 53.27 -63.99 -18.55
CA ASP A 152 54.14 -65.08 -18.11
C ASP A 152 53.57 -66.44 -18.50
N GLU A 153 52.26 -66.66 -18.37
CA GLU A 153 51.59 -67.89 -18.79
C GLU A 153 51.71 -68.16 -20.29
N GLN A 154 51.54 -67.14 -21.13
CA GLN A 154 51.51 -67.33 -22.58
C GLN A 154 52.92 -67.27 -23.22
N TYR A 155 53.85 -66.51 -22.63
CA TYR A 155 55.13 -66.18 -23.28
C TYR A 155 56.40 -66.50 -22.47
N ALA A 156 56.31 -67.16 -21.32
CA ALA A 156 57.50 -67.62 -20.61
C ALA A 156 58.40 -68.46 -21.53
N GLY A 157 59.60 -67.95 -21.83
CA GLY A 157 60.61 -68.62 -22.66
C GLY A 157 60.53 -68.34 -24.17
N LEU A 158 59.58 -67.55 -24.66
CA LEU A 158 59.49 -67.19 -26.08
C LEU A 158 60.37 -65.97 -26.44
N PRO A 159 61.16 -66.04 -27.54
CA PRO A 159 61.87 -64.89 -28.11
C PRO A 159 60.90 -63.75 -28.45
N PRO A 160 61.31 -62.47 -28.32
CA PRO A 160 60.45 -61.31 -28.63
C PRO A 160 59.82 -61.36 -30.03
N GLU A 161 60.52 -61.94 -31.02
CA GLU A 161 60.08 -62.00 -32.42
C GLU A 161 58.89 -62.96 -32.65
N LEU A 162 58.61 -63.85 -31.70
CA LEU A 162 57.52 -64.83 -31.78
C LEU A 162 56.28 -64.43 -30.96
N ARG A 163 56.29 -63.25 -30.32
CA ARG A 163 55.17 -62.77 -29.51
C ARG A 163 54.11 -62.15 -30.44
N PRO A 164 52.82 -62.52 -30.33
CA PRO A 164 51.75 -61.89 -31.10
C PRO A 164 51.52 -60.45 -30.65
N SER A 165 50.89 -59.65 -31.50
CA SER A 165 50.65 -58.22 -31.25
C SER A 165 49.60 -57.94 -30.16
N SER A 166 48.88 -58.96 -29.70
CA SER A 166 47.84 -58.85 -28.68
C SER A 166 47.88 -60.01 -27.68
N LEU A 167 47.60 -59.70 -26.42
CA LEU A 167 47.49 -60.65 -25.31
C LEU A 167 46.09 -60.54 -24.70
N ILE A 168 45.42 -61.67 -24.45
CA ILE A 168 44.14 -61.70 -23.75
C ILE A 168 44.43 -61.73 -22.25
N VAL A 169 43.94 -60.73 -21.52
CA VAL A 169 44.08 -60.63 -20.07
C VAL A 169 42.76 -61.01 -19.42
N HIS A 170 42.80 -61.99 -18.52
CA HIS A 170 41.66 -62.41 -17.71
C HIS A 170 41.78 -61.80 -16.31
N HIS A 171 40.83 -60.94 -15.94
CA HIS A 171 40.78 -60.37 -14.60
C HIS A 171 40.04 -61.31 -13.63
N HIS A 172 40.35 -61.22 -12.34
CA HIS A 172 39.72 -62.09 -11.31
C HIS A 172 38.21 -61.87 -11.19
N SER A 173 37.70 -60.71 -11.60
CA SER A 173 36.27 -60.41 -11.67
C SER A 173 35.53 -61.16 -12.79
N GLY A 174 36.24 -61.91 -13.65
CA GLY A 174 35.68 -62.60 -14.82
C GLY A 174 35.64 -61.75 -16.09
N GLU A 175 36.06 -60.50 -16.02
CA GLU A 175 36.19 -59.62 -17.18
C GLU A 175 37.44 -59.97 -18.01
N THR A 176 37.36 -59.69 -19.31
CA THR A 176 38.46 -59.88 -20.25
C THR A 176 38.80 -58.60 -20.97
N GLU A 177 40.09 -58.39 -21.24
CA GLU A 177 40.59 -57.24 -21.97
C GLU A 177 41.70 -57.64 -22.94
N TYR A 178 41.80 -56.93 -24.05
CA TYR A 178 42.88 -57.15 -25.04
C TYR A 178 44.01 -56.15 -24.81
N ALA A 179 45.12 -56.61 -24.24
CA ALA A 179 46.33 -55.83 -24.12
C ALA A 179 47.06 -55.80 -25.48
N GLN A 180 47.55 -54.63 -25.88
CA GLN A 180 48.28 -54.44 -27.13
C GLN A 180 49.77 -54.30 -26.87
N MET A 181 50.58 -54.82 -27.79
CA MET A 181 52.03 -54.64 -27.74
C MET A 181 52.39 -53.19 -28.10
N SER A 182 53.06 -52.49 -27.20
CA SER A 182 53.59 -51.14 -27.39
C SER A 182 55.09 -51.16 -27.13
N GLY A 183 55.89 -51.05 -28.20
CA GLY A 183 57.33 -51.31 -28.14
C GLY A 183 57.61 -52.79 -27.83
N ASN A 184 58.30 -53.07 -26.73
CA ASN A 184 58.66 -54.42 -26.30
C ASN A 184 57.86 -54.89 -25.05
N THR A 185 56.76 -54.19 -24.73
CA THR A 185 55.91 -54.46 -23.55
C THR A 185 54.45 -54.46 -23.95
N PHE A 186 53.63 -55.31 -23.32
CA PHE A 186 52.18 -55.23 -23.46
C PHE A 186 51.64 -54.13 -22.54
N ALA A 187 50.61 -53.41 -22.99
CA ALA A 187 49.89 -52.42 -22.21
C ALA A 187 48.38 -52.62 -22.37
N LEU A 188 47.65 -52.39 -21.27
CA LEU A 188 46.19 -52.33 -21.30
C LEU A 188 45.73 -51.08 -22.08
N PRO A 189 44.56 -51.13 -22.74
CA PRO A 189 44.04 -49.99 -23.49
C PRO A 189 43.65 -48.85 -22.54
N ASP A 190 43.87 -47.60 -22.97
CA ASP A 190 43.50 -46.40 -22.18
C ASP A 190 42.00 -46.35 -21.85
N SER A 191 41.16 -46.96 -22.69
CA SER A 191 39.72 -47.11 -22.45
C SER A 191 39.40 -47.89 -21.16
N ARG A 192 40.27 -48.82 -20.74
CA ARG A 192 40.09 -49.56 -19.48
C ARG A 192 40.35 -48.68 -18.28
N ALA A 193 41.45 -47.92 -18.29
CA ALA A 193 41.74 -46.93 -17.26
C ALA A 193 40.63 -45.87 -17.18
N ALA A 194 40.16 -45.37 -18.33
CA ALA A 194 39.04 -44.44 -18.40
C ALA A 194 37.74 -45.03 -17.85
N SER A 195 37.46 -46.31 -18.12
CA SER A 195 36.28 -47.01 -17.58
C SER A 195 36.35 -47.16 -16.06
N ILE A 196 37.50 -47.58 -15.51
CA ILE A 196 37.70 -47.70 -14.06
C ILE A 196 37.51 -46.35 -13.39
N ARG A 197 38.17 -45.30 -13.92
CA ARG A 197 38.03 -43.94 -13.41
C ARG A 197 36.58 -43.47 -13.47
N ALA A 198 35.88 -43.68 -14.58
CA ALA A 198 34.49 -43.27 -14.74
C ALA A 198 33.55 -43.99 -13.75
N THR A 199 33.78 -45.29 -13.49
CA THR A 199 33.01 -46.05 -12.50
C THR A 199 33.15 -45.47 -11.10
N HIS A 200 34.39 -45.29 -10.61
CA HIS A 200 34.63 -44.79 -9.25
C HIS A 200 34.28 -43.31 -9.11
N LEU A 201 34.49 -42.49 -10.15
CA LEU A 201 34.03 -41.11 -10.16
C LEU A 201 32.51 -41.04 -10.06
N LYS A 202 31.78 -41.89 -10.79
CA LYS A 202 30.32 -41.95 -10.70
C LYS A 202 29.86 -42.29 -9.28
N VAL A 203 30.49 -43.26 -8.61
CA VAL A 203 30.17 -43.60 -7.22
C VAL A 203 30.43 -42.40 -6.29
N ALA A 204 31.57 -41.74 -6.43
CA ALA A 204 31.88 -40.54 -5.65
C ALA A 204 30.88 -39.40 -5.89
N THR A 205 30.40 -39.25 -7.12
CA THR A 205 29.36 -38.30 -7.48
C THR A 205 28.01 -38.64 -6.86
N ASP A 206 27.60 -39.91 -6.89
CA ASP A 206 26.36 -40.36 -6.28
C ASP A 206 26.42 -40.18 -4.73
N ASP A 207 27.57 -40.47 -4.12
CA ASP A 207 27.84 -40.21 -2.69
C ASP A 207 27.75 -38.71 -2.34
N ALA A 208 28.35 -37.84 -3.17
CA ALA A 208 28.30 -36.38 -2.99
C ALA A 208 26.86 -35.86 -3.13
N GLY A 209 26.11 -36.34 -4.13
CA GLY A 209 24.71 -35.97 -4.34
C GLY A 209 23.81 -36.38 -3.17
N SER A 210 23.95 -37.60 -2.66
CA SER A 210 23.19 -38.05 -1.48
C SER A 210 23.55 -37.24 -0.23
N THR A 211 24.83 -36.93 -0.05
CA THR A 211 25.29 -36.15 1.12
C THR A 211 24.78 -34.72 1.07
N PHE A 212 24.76 -34.12 -0.13
CA PHE A 212 24.16 -32.79 -0.34
C PHE A 212 22.68 -32.77 0.08
N ASP A 213 21.90 -33.75 -0.35
CA ASP A 213 20.47 -33.83 -0.02
C ASP A 213 20.23 -33.98 1.49
N THR A 214 21.10 -34.73 2.19
CA THR A 214 21.05 -34.85 3.66
C THR A 214 21.41 -33.54 4.35
N ILE A 215 22.53 -32.89 3.98
CA ILE A 215 22.92 -31.59 4.56
C ILE A 215 21.81 -30.55 4.33
N ASN A 216 21.26 -30.47 3.12
CA ASN A 216 20.18 -29.54 2.81
C ASN A 216 18.92 -29.81 3.65
N SER A 217 18.62 -31.08 3.95
CA SER A 217 17.49 -31.45 4.81
C SER A 217 17.68 -30.99 6.25
N GLU A 218 18.91 -31.09 6.79
CA GLU A 218 19.25 -30.58 8.12
C GLU A 218 19.15 -29.05 8.18
N ILE A 219 19.66 -28.35 7.16
CA ILE A 219 19.53 -26.88 7.05
C ILE A 219 18.06 -26.46 7.00
N ILE A 220 17.22 -27.17 6.24
CA ILE A 220 15.77 -26.92 6.18
C ILE A 220 15.11 -27.17 7.54
N ALA A 221 15.51 -28.23 8.26
CA ALA A 221 14.98 -28.51 9.60
C ALA A 221 15.34 -27.38 10.59
N TYR A 222 16.58 -26.91 10.55
CA TYR A 222 17.05 -25.76 11.32
C TYR A 222 16.23 -24.49 11.02
N ARG A 223 16.10 -24.10 9.75
CA ARG A 223 15.34 -22.90 9.37
C ARG A 223 13.85 -23.01 9.74
N ARG A 224 13.27 -24.21 9.69
CA ARG A 224 11.91 -24.45 10.17
C ARG A 224 11.79 -24.23 11.69
N GLU A 225 12.75 -24.71 12.47
CA GLU A 225 12.78 -24.46 13.92
C GLU A 225 12.96 -22.98 14.22
N LEU A 226 13.82 -22.26 13.47
CA LEU A 226 13.95 -20.82 13.59
C LEU A 226 12.66 -20.07 13.26
N ALA A 227 11.95 -20.45 12.19
CA ALA A 227 10.64 -19.87 11.88
C ALA A 227 9.65 -20.08 13.04
N HIS A 228 9.66 -21.26 13.66
CA HIS A 228 8.81 -21.56 14.81
C HIS A 228 9.18 -20.70 16.03
N ILE A 229 10.46 -20.60 16.36
CA ILE A 229 10.97 -19.75 17.45
C ILE A 229 10.64 -18.27 17.19
N GLY A 230 10.89 -17.78 15.98
CA GLY A 230 10.57 -16.41 15.56
C GLY A 230 9.07 -16.14 15.68
N ASN A 231 8.23 -17.11 15.30
CA ASN A 231 6.79 -17.04 15.51
C ASN A 231 6.42 -16.93 17.00
N GLU A 232 6.96 -17.78 17.86
CA GLU A 232 6.69 -17.70 19.31
C GLU A 232 7.17 -16.39 19.94
N LEU A 233 8.33 -15.87 19.50
CA LEU A 233 8.88 -14.59 19.94
C LEU A 233 8.02 -13.41 19.48
N GLY A 234 7.71 -13.30 18.19
CA GLY A 234 6.90 -12.18 17.69
C GLY A 234 5.47 -12.21 18.23
N GLY A 235 4.91 -13.39 18.52
CA GLY A 235 3.62 -13.53 19.21
C GLY A 235 3.61 -12.98 20.64
N ARG A 236 4.79 -12.81 21.25
CA ARG A 236 4.99 -12.16 22.56
C ARG A 236 5.43 -10.69 22.44
N GLY A 237 5.51 -10.15 21.22
CA GLY A 237 5.88 -8.76 20.97
C GLY A 237 7.39 -8.49 20.90
N TYR A 238 8.23 -9.52 20.84
CA TYR A 238 9.68 -9.33 20.63
C TYR A 238 9.96 -8.86 19.20
N ASP A 239 10.87 -7.89 19.06
CA ASP A 239 11.35 -7.42 17.77
C ASP A 239 12.31 -8.44 17.15
N LEU A 240 11.88 -9.04 16.03
CA LEU A 240 12.69 -9.99 15.27
C LEU A 240 13.64 -9.30 14.28
N ALA A 241 13.35 -8.07 13.86
CA ALA A 241 14.18 -7.36 12.88
C ALA A 241 15.48 -6.85 13.50
N GLY A 242 15.44 -6.50 14.79
CA GLY A 242 16.65 -6.22 15.59
C GLY A 242 17.57 -7.43 15.76
N ASP A 243 17.04 -8.65 15.52
CA ASP A 243 17.72 -9.94 15.50
C ASP A 243 19.02 -10.01 16.31
N PRO A 244 18.94 -10.20 17.64
CA PRO A 244 20.14 -10.20 18.48
C PRO A 244 21.16 -11.27 18.07
N LEU A 245 20.70 -12.37 17.46
CA LEU A 245 21.55 -13.48 17.02
C LEU A 245 21.97 -13.37 15.55
N GLY A 246 21.40 -12.45 14.77
CA GLY A 246 21.64 -12.33 13.34
C GLY A 246 21.19 -13.55 12.51
N VAL A 247 20.25 -14.38 13.00
CA VAL A 247 19.79 -15.61 12.34
C VAL A 247 18.35 -15.57 11.80
N PHE A 248 17.49 -14.71 12.32
CA PHE A 248 16.10 -14.57 11.90
C PHE A 248 15.95 -13.70 10.65
N ALA A 249 16.76 -12.65 10.50
CA ALA A 249 16.66 -11.67 9.42
C ALA A 249 17.75 -11.83 8.34
N THR A 250 18.20 -13.05 8.07
CA THR A 250 19.18 -13.33 7.00
C THR A 250 18.53 -13.47 5.62
N PRO A 251 19.23 -13.16 4.52
CA PRO A 251 18.71 -13.40 3.16
C PRO A 251 18.29 -14.86 2.90
N GLN A 252 19.02 -15.82 3.47
CA GLN A 252 18.72 -17.25 3.35
C GLN A 252 17.42 -17.63 4.07
N MET A 253 17.16 -17.04 5.24
CA MET A 253 15.91 -17.22 5.96
C MET A 253 14.74 -16.54 5.24
N ALA A 254 14.99 -15.40 4.59
CA ALA A 254 14.02 -14.71 3.74
C ALA A 254 13.61 -15.57 2.53
N GLN A 255 14.60 -16.12 1.80
CA GLN A 255 14.37 -17.03 0.69
C GLN A 255 13.60 -18.28 1.15
N PHE A 256 14.02 -18.90 2.25
CA PHE A 256 13.32 -20.06 2.80
C PHE A 256 11.86 -19.75 3.14
N SER A 257 11.60 -18.61 3.80
CA SER A 257 10.24 -18.21 4.18
C SER A 257 9.36 -17.94 2.96
N ALA A 258 9.89 -17.30 1.92
CA ALA A 258 9.20 -17.11 0.65
C ALA A 258 8.92 -18.43 -0.07
N GLU A 259 9.87 -19.37 -0.08
CA GLU A 259 9.68 -20.70 -0.67
C GLU A 259 8.60 -21.51 0.07
N GLN A 260 8.56 -21.45 1.40
CA GLN A 260 7.48 -22.09 2.17
C GLN A 260 6.13 -21.40 1.92
N LEU A 261 6.10 -20.07 1.81
CA LEU A 261 4.88 -19.33 1.47
C LEU A 261 4.36 -19.71 0.08
N ASN A 262 5.24 -19.77 -0.93
CA ASN A 262 4.90 -20.25 -2.27
C ASN A 262 4.32 -21.67 -2.22
N ALA A 263 4.98 -22.57 -1.48
CA ALA A 263 4.55 -23.96 -1.36
C ALA A 263 3.19 -24.11 -0.66
N GLU A 264 2.90 -23.28 0.34
CA GLU A 264 1.61 -23.26 1.04
C GLU A 264 0.49 -22.72 0.12
N LEU A 265 0.74 -21.62 -0.59
CA LEU A 265 -0.22 -20.99 -1.50
C LEU A 265 -0.48 -21.81 -2.78
N ALA A 266 0.46 -22.66 -3.17
CA ALA A 266 0.32 -23.56 -4.32
C ALA A 266 -0.53 -24.81 -4.03
N ARG A 267 -0.95 -25.04 -2.78
CA ARG A 267 -1.78 -26.20 -2.42
C ARG A 267 -3.20 -26.06 -2.99
N ASP A 268 -3.81 -27.21 -3.29
CA ASP A 268 -5.22 -27.29 -3.69
C ASP A 268 -6.19 -27.05 -2.52
N THR A 269 -5.69 -27.12 -1.28
CA THR A 269 -6.45 -26.82 -0.07
C THR A 269 -6.33 -25.35 0.32
N PRO A 270 -7.32 -24.79 1.05
CA PRO A 270 -7.18 -23.46 1.63
C PRO A 270 -5.85 -23.33 2.39
N PRO A 271 -5.09 -22.24 2.21
CA PRO A 271 -3.79 -22.08 2.86
C PRO A 271 -3.92 -22.11 4.39
N ASP A 272 -2.97 -22.78 5.05
CA ASP A 272 -2.91 -22.75 6.52
C ASP A 272 -2.49 -21.36 7.00
N ARG A 273 -3.42 -20.68 7.68
CA ARG A 273 -3.21 -19.33 8.22
C ARG A 273 -1.99 -19.25 9.14
N HIS A 274 -1.75 -20.28 9.96
CA HIS A 274 -0.64 -20.28 10.90
C HIS A 274 0.72 -20.36 10.18
N VAL A 275 0.78 -21.14 9.10
CA VAL A 275 2.00 -21.27 8.28
C VAL A 275 2.30 -19.95 7.58
N ILE A 276 1.29 -19.30 7.01
CA ILE A 276 1.46 -18.01 6.34
C ILE A 276 1.89 -16.92 7.33
N GLU A 277 1.25 -16.82 8.50
CA GLU A 277 1.63 -15.87 9.55
C GLU A 277 3.07 -16.08 10.01
N MET A 278 3.49 -17.32 10.23
CA MET A 278 4.84 -17.67 10.65
C MET A 278 5.89 -17.18 9.63
N HIS A 279 5.64 -17.37 8.34
CA HIS A 279 6.59 -17.01 7.27
C HIS A 279 6.55 -15.54 6.83
N THR A 280 5.57 -14.76 7.30
CA THR A 280 5.46 -13.32 7.01
C THR A 280 5.84 -12.43 8.20
N ARG A 281 6.10 -13.01 9.38
CA ARG A 281 6.32 -12.27 10.63
C ARG A 281 7.51 -11.32 10.62
N ASN A 282 8.61 -11.70 9.96
CA ASN A 282 9.77 -10.82 9.86
C ASN A 282 9.47 -9.56 9.04
N LEU A 283 8.55 -9.62 8.06
CA LEU A 283 8.13 -8.44 7.30
C LEU A 283 7.45 -7.41 8.21
N GLU A 284 6.59 -7.90 9.11
CA GLU A 284 5.93 -7.07 10.12
C GLU A 284 6.95 -6.45 11.10
N ALA A 285 7.93 -7.25 11.56
CA ALA A 285 8.98 -6.76 12.46
C ALA A 285 9.80 -5.65 11.81
N ILE A 286 10.19 -5.82 10.54
CA ILE A 286 10.89 -4.78 9.77
C ILE A 286 10.03 -3.51 9.65
N ALA A 287 8.75 -3.66 9.31
CA ALA A 287 7.83 -2.52 9.21
C ALA A 287 7.67 -1.77 10.54
N ARG A 288 7.55 -2.50 11.66
CA ARG A 288 7.48 -1.93 13.01
C ARG A 288 8.77 -1.21 13.40
N ARG A 289 9.92 -1.72 13.00
CA ARG A 289 11.20 -1.05 13.26
C ARG A 289 11.32 0.28 12.52
N VAL A 290 10.94 0.31 11.25
CA VAL A 290 11.04 1.52 10.41
C VAL A 290 9.98 2.55 10.77
N HIS A 291 8.73 2.15 11.01
CA HIS A 291 7.58 3.06 11.16
C HIS A 291 6.97 3.11 12.57
N GLY A 292 7.34 2.20 13.48
CA GLY A 292 6.72 2.07 14.79
C GLY A 292 5.52 1.16 14.78
N ASP A 293 4.32 1.72 14.89
CA ASP A 293 3.10 0.95 14.61
C ASP A 293 2.76 1.14 13.13
N PRO A 294 2.97 0.13 12.27
CA PRO A 294 2.70 0.27 10.85
C PRO A 294 1.19 0.42 10.56
N LEU A 295 0.30 0.04 11.50
CA LEU A 295 -1.15 0.22 11.34
C LEU A 295 -1.60 1.66 11.63
N GLU A 296 -0.77 2.44 12.35
CA GLU A 296 -1.00 3.84 12.66
C GLU A 296 0.22 4.70 12.29
N PRO A 297 0.58 4.81 10.99
CA PRO A 297 1.82 5.44 10.52
C PRO A 297 1.81 6.98 10.63
N SER A 298 0.91 7.56 11.43
CA SER A 298 0.62 9.00 11.56
C SER A 298 1.83 9.89 11.89
N GLN A 299 3.00 9.32 12.19
CA GLN A 299 4.24 10.04 12.47
C GLN A 299 5.34 9.87 11.40
N GLY A 300 5.02 9.31 10.23
CA GLY A 300 6.00 9.01 9.20
C GLY A 300 6.98 7.91 9.63
N ALA A 301 8.06 7.74 8.86
CA ALA A 301 9.12 6.79 9.24
C ALA A 301 9.88 7.30 10.48
N ARG A 302 10.05 6.43 11.49
CA ARG A 302 10.86 6.71 12.69
C ARG A 302 12.35 6.59 12.42
N GLY A 303 12.73 5.82 11.40
CA GLY A 303 14.12 5.57 11.04
C GLY A 303 14.28 5.15 9.58
N HIS A 304 15.51 4.78 9.23
CA HIS A 304 15.85 4.20 7.94
C HIS A 304 15.91 2.67 8.06
N MET A 305 15.48 1.99 7.00
CA MET A 305 15.73 0.59 6.75
C MET A 305 17.23 0.32 6.70
N SER A 306 17.69 -0.69 7.43
CA SER A 306 19.11 -1.07 7.40
C SER A 306 19.46 -1.82 6.11
N PRO A 307 20.75 -1.91 5.72
CA PRO A 307 21.17 -2.73 4.59
C PRO A 307 20.73 -4.20 4.72
N GLU A 308 20.72 -4.73 5.95
CA GLU A 308 20.30 -6.10 6.26
C GLU A 308 18.79 -6.28 6.03
N ASP A 309 17.95 -5.34 6.48
CA ASP A 309 16.51 -5.37 6.18
C ASP A 309 16.25 -5.36 4.69
N ARG A 310 16.92 -4.46 3.97
CA ARG A 310 16.78 -4.38 2.52
C ARG A 310 17.17 -5.70 1.86
N ALA A 311 18.30 -6.30 2.26
CA ALA A 311 18.74 -7.58 1.73
C ALA A 311 17.75 -8.71 2.04
N TYR A 312 17.13 -8.70 3.24
CA TYR A 312 16.07 -9.63 3.60
C TYR A 312 14.84 -9.46 2.69
N LEU A 313 14.31 -8.24 2.57
CA LEU A 313 13.14 -7.94 1.75
C LEU A 313 13.38 -8.27 0.27
N GLU A 314 14.57 -7.96 -0.24
CA GLU A 314 14.98 -8.30 -1.60
C GLU A 314 15.01 -9.82 -1.82
N ALA A 315 15.67 -10.57 -0.94
CA ALA A 315 15.74 -12.02 -1.04
C ALA A 315 14.35 -12.68 -0.91
N PHE A 316 13.50 -12.18 -0.01
CA PHE A 316 12.12 -12.64 0.14
C PHE A 316 11.32 -12.44 -1.15
N HIS A 317 11.27 -11.23 -1.69
CA HIS A 317 10.48 -10.91 -2.88
C HIS A 317 11.05 -11.52 -4.17
N ASN A 318 12.37 -11.74 -4.26
CA ASN A 318 13.00 -12.44 -5.37
C ASN A 318 12.68 -13.94 -5.39
N ALA A 319 12.46 -14.55 -4.22
CA ALA A 319 12.07 -15.96 -4.10
C ALA A 319 10.56 -16.17 -4.28
N LEU A 320 9.74 -15.14 -4.05
CA LEU A 320 8.30 -15.18 -4.35
C LEU A 320 8.03 -15.19 -5.87
N THR A 321 6.90 -15.76 -6.25
CA THR A 321 6.39 -15.66 -7.62
C THR A 321 5.25 -14.63 -7.70
N ALA A 322 4.99 -14.11 -8.90
CA ALA A 322 3.84 -13.22 -9.13
C ALA A 322 2.51 -13.91 -8.80
N ASP A 323 2.36 -15.19 -9.17
CA ASP A 323 1.18 -16.01 -8.85
C ASP A 323 0.99 -16.16 -7.33
N SER A 324 2.08 -16.25 -6.57
CA SER A 324 2.01 -16.34 -5.10
C SER A 324 1.52 -15.03 -4.46
N LEU A 325 1.97 -13.86 -4.93
CA LEU A 325 1.45 -12.57 -4.44
C LEU A 325 -0.05 -12.42 -4.78
N ALA A 326 -0.44 -12.78 -6.00
CA ALA A 326 -1.83 -12.78 -6.42
C ALA A 326 -2.70 -13.69 -5.55
N ARG A 327 -2.29 -14.95 -5.34
CA ARG A 327 -3.01 -15.91 -4.49
C ARG A 327 -3.11 -15.45 -3.05
N LEU A 328 -2.06 -14.84 -2.51
CA LEU A 328 -2.07 -14.31 -1.15
C LEU A 328 -3.12 -13.20 -0.99
N GLY A 329 -3.22 -12.28 -1.95
CA GLY A 329 -4.25 -11.25 -1.94
C GLY A 329 -5.68 -11.78 -2.10
N GLN A 330 -5.86 -12.88 -2.83
CA GLN A 330 -7.17 -13.55 -2.96
C GLN A 330 -7.54 -14.45 -1.77
N SER A 331 -6.55 -14.86 -0.97
CA SER A 331 -6.74 -15.81 0.10
C SER A 331 -7.45 -15.18 1.32
N ASP A 332 -8.28 -15.96 2.00
CA ASP A 332 -8.92 -15.58 3.27
C ASP A 332 -7.95 -15.78 4.45
N VAL A 333 -6.86 -15.01 4.41
CA VAL A 333 -5.85 -14.91 5.46
C VAL A 333 -6.11 -13.66 6.32
N PRO A 334 -5.60 -13.61 7.56
CA PRO A 334 -5.74 -12.43 8.40
C PRO A 334 -5.19 -11.17 7.71
N ALA A 335 -5.93 -10.05 7.79
CA ALA A 335 -5.58 -8.80 7.13
C ALA A 335 -4.15 -8.32 7.48
N GLY A 336 -3.68 -8.57 8.71
CA GLY A 336 -2.32 -8.23 9.14
C GLY A 336 -1.22 -8.89 8.30
N VAL A 337 -1.44 -10.08 7.76
CA VAL A 337 -0.51 -10.73 6.82
C VAL A 337 -0.44 -9.97 5.51
N GLN A 338 -1.59 -9.65 4.92
CA GLN A 338 -1.67 -8.91 3.66
C GLN A 338 -1.07 -7.52 3.81
N THR A 339 -1.35 -6.83 4.92
CA THR A 339 -0.74 -5.55 5.26
C THR A 339 0.78 -5.68 5.41
N SER A 340 1.28 -6.72 6.08
CA SER A 340 2.73 -6.92 6.24
C SER A 340 3.44 -7.13 4.90
N VAL A 341 2.82 -7.88 3.99
CA VAL A 341 3.39 -8.11 2.65
C VAL A 341 3.27 -6.86 1.79
N GLY A 342 2.12 -6.18 1.78
CA GLY A 342 1.93 -4.90 1.08
C GLY A 342 2.92 -3.84 1.54
N ASN A 343 3.08 -3.68 2.86
CA ASN A 343 4.07 -2.78 3.46
C ASN A 343 5.50 -3.16 3.08
N SER A 344 5.81 -4.46 3.04
CA SER A 344 7.15 -4.89 2.63
C SER A 344 7.49 -4.52 1.18
N ILE A 345 6.49 -4.53 0.29
CA ILE A 345 6.65 -4.08 -1.11
C ILE A 345 6.87 -2.57 -1.15
N THR A 346 6.00 -1.80 -0.49
CA THR A 346 6.11 -0.32 -0.50
C THR A 346 7.41 0.15 0.16
N MET A 347 7.82 -0.45 1.27
CA MET A 347 9.08 -0.16 1.94
C MET A 347 10.29 -0.53 1.08
N LEU A 348 10.30 -1.72 0.45
CA LEU A 348 11.38 -2.12 -0.44
C LEU A 348 11.50 -1.14 -1.62
N MET A 349 10.39 -0.57 -2.08
CA MET A 349 10.32 0.40 -3.18
C MET A 349 10.39 1.87 -2.71
N ASN A 350 10.84 2.14 -1.47
CA ASN A 350 10.96 3.49 -0.93
C ASN A 350 12.43 3.87 -0.67
N PRO A 351 13.09 4.61 -1.57
CA PRO A 351 14.50 4.97 -1.40
C PRO A 351 14.73 5.99 -0.28
N ALA A 352 13.73 6.77 0.12
CA ALA A 352 13.88 7.75 1.21
C ALA A 352 14.14 7.08 2.56
N ILE A 353 13.65 5.85 2.75
CA ILE A 353 13.93 5.04 3.93
C ILE A 353 15.06 4.02 3.70
N GLY A 354 15.75 4.02 2.55
CA GLY A 354 16.85 3.08 2.26
C GLY A 354 16.50 1.92 1.31
N GLY A 355 15.27 1.87 0.80
CA GLY A 355 14.84 0.91 -0.22
C GLY A 355 15.47 1.13 -1.60
N MET A 356 14.91 0.44 -2.60
CA MET A 356 15.28 0.51 -4.01
C MET A 356 14.69 1.75 -4.68
N ASN A 357 15.40 2.30 -5.67
CA ASN A 357 14.86 3.30 -6.59
C ASN A 357 14.88 2.74 -8.03
N PRO A 358 13.72 2.30 -8.56
CA PRO A 358 13.62 1.74 -9.91
C PRO A 358 14.12 2.66 -11.03
N GLU A 359 14.01 3.99 -10.87
CA GLU A 359 14.48 4.96 -11.87
C GLU A 359 16.01 4.90 -12.04
N THR A 360 16.74 4.80 -10.93
CA THR A 360 18.21 4.79 -10.95
C THR A 360 18.81 3.42 -11.16
N MET A 361 18.12 2.36 -10.74
CA MET A 361 18.60 0.98 -10.78
C MET A 361 18.17 0.21 -12.03
N GLY A 362 17.12 0.68 -12.71
CA GLY A 362 16.47 -0.04 -13.79
C GLY A 362 15.35 -0.94 -13.27
N ALA A 363 14.25 -1.01 -14.03
CA ALA A 363 13.09 -1.83 -13.69
C ALA A 363 13.43 -3.33 -13.59
N GLU A 364 14.49 -3.79 -14.26
CA GLU A 364 14.95 -5.17 -14.21
C GLU A 364 15.47 -5.61 -12.83
N GLN A 365 15.88 -4.66 -11.98
CA GLN A 365 16.31 -4.91 -10.60
C GLN A 365 15.12 -5.06 -9.63
N VAL A 366 13.92 -4.64 -10.04
CA VAL A 366 12.70 -4.87 -9.25
C VAL A 366 12.39 -6.38 -9.26
N PRO A 367 12.12 -7.01 -8.10
CA PRO A 367 11.79 -8.42 -8.03
C PRO A 367 10.71 -8.82 -9.03
N ALA A 368 10.91 -9.91 -9.75
CA ALA A 368 10.03 -10.33 -10.84
C ALA A 368 8.57 -10.55 -10.38
N SER A 369 8.38 -10.94 -9.11
CA SER A 369 7.08 -11.06 -8.45
C SER A 369 6.28 -9.76 -8.45
N ILE A 370 6.94 -8.62 -8.25
CA ILE A 370 6.34 -7.27 -8.24
C ILE A 370 6.33 -6.69 -9.66
N ARG A 371 7.45 -6.81 -10.37
CA ARG A 371 7.65 -6.24 -11.71
C ARG A 371 6.57 -6.69 -12.70
N ASN A 372 6.12 -7.94 -12.59
CA ASN A 372 5.04 -8.52 -13.39
C ASN A 372 3.75 -7.67 -13.40
N PHE A 373 3.42 -7.03 -12.28
CA PHE A 373 2.16 -6.27 -12.13
C PHE A 373 2.31 -4.77 -12.40
N VAL A 374 3.53 -4.22 -12.32
CA VAL A 374 3.76 -2.77 -12.38
C VAL A 374 4.50 -2.34 -13.63
N TYR A 375 5.51 -3.09 -14.08
CA TYR A 375 6.36 -2.70 -15.21
C TYR A 375 6.19 -3.63 -16.43
N ASP A 376 5.85 -4.90 -16.21
CA ASP A 376 5.66 -5.89 -17.27
C ASP A 376 4.17 -6.20 -17.57
N TYR A 377 3.24 -5.39 -17.03
CA TYR A 377 1.79 -5.69 -17.06
C TYR A 377 1.22 -5.84 -18.47
N GLU A 378 1.69 -5.06 -19.45
CA GLU A 378 1.23 -5.17 -20.84
C GLU A 378 1.54 -6.54 -21.43
N ASN A 379 2.76 -7.04 -21.22
CA ASN A 379 3.17 -8.37 -21.66
C ASN A 379 2.37 -9.44 -20.91
N SER A 380 2.20 -9.28 -19.60
CA SER A 380 1.48 -10.26 -18.77
C SER A 380 -0.01 -10.33 -19.10
N LEU A 381 -0.65 -9.21 -19.45
CA LEU A 381 -2.04 -9.15 -19.91
C LEU A 381 -2.18 -9.70 -21.33
N ALA A 382 -1.29 -9.33 -22.26
CA ALA A 382 -1.35 -9.77 -23.65
C ALA A 382 -1.25 -11.31 -23.80
N HIS A 383 -0.44 -11.96 -22.97
CA HIS A 383 -0.32 -13.42 -22.97
C HIS A 383 -1.47 -14.13 -22.26
N ARG A 384 -2.35 -13.39 -21.56
CA ARG A 384 -3.37 -13.92 -20.66
C ARG A 384 -4.77 -13.35 -20.93
N LEU A 385 -5.06 -12.97 -22.18
CA LEU A 385 -6.35 -12.46 -22.68
C LEU A 385 -7.51 -13.46 -22.51
N GLY A 386 -7.82 -13.78 -21.25
CA GLY A 386 -8.87 -14.64 -20.77
C GLY A 386 -9.15 -14.30 -19.29
N PRO A 387 -10.23 -14.86 -18.71
CA PRO A 387 -10.70 -14.51 -17.37
C PRO A 387 -9.68 -14.76 -16.24
N PHE A 388 -8.62 -15.54 -16.49
CA PHE A 388 -7.60 -15.82 -15.48
C PHE A 388 -6.61 -14.67 -15.28
N GLY A 389 -6.40 -13.80 -16.28
CA GLY A 389 -5.48 -12.67 -16.17
C GLY A 389 -5.93 -11.66 -15.12
N SER A 390 -7.19 -11.26 -15.13
CA SER A 390 -7.72 -10.25 -14.19
C SER A 390 -7.75 -10.72 -12.74
N GLN A 391 -7.92 -12.03 -12.49
CA GLN A 391 -7.88 -12.56 -11.13
C GLN A 391 -6.52 -12.31 -10.48
N GLU A 392 -5.41 -12.60 -11.17
CA GLU A 392 -4.08 -12.41 -10.60
C GLU A 392 -3.81 -10.95 -10.25
N PHE A 393 -4.16 -10.03 -11.15
CA PHE A 393 -4.08 -8.59 -10.87
C PHE A 393 -4.98 -8.18 -9.70
N ASN A 394 -6.23 -8.68 -9.62
CA ASN A 394 -7.12 -8.38 -8.49
C ASN A 394 -6.54 -8.85 -7.16
N GLY A 395 -5.86 -10.00 -7.16
CA GLY A 395 -5.11 -10.48 -6.00
C GLY A 395 -4.02 -9.50 -5.60
N PHE A 396 -3.16 -9.11 -6.54
CA PHE A 396 -2.11 -8.13 -6.28
C PHE A 396 -2.68 -6.78 -5.79
N GLY A 397 -3.71 -6.24 -6.44
CA GLY A 397 -4.35 -4.99 -6.00
C GLY A 397 -4.98 -5.11 -4.61
N THR A 398 -5.59 -6.25 -4.27
CA THR A 398 -6.10 -6.50 -2.90
C THR A 398 -4.97 -6.51 -1.87
N LEU A 399 -3.78 -6.99 -2.24
CA LEU A 399 -2.61 -6.94 -1.35
C LEU A 399 -2.10 -5.50 -1.19
N MET A 400 -2.09 -4.72 -2.27
CA MET A 400 -1.66 -3.32 -2.24
C MET A 400 -2.64 -2.42 -1.49
N SER A 401 -3.96 -2.61 -1.60
CA SER A 401 -4.95 -1.84 -0.82
C SER A 401 -4.83 -2.03 0.69
N ARG A 402 -4.13 -3.09 1.14
CA ARG A 402 -3.84 -3.35 2.55
C ARG A 402 -2.56 -2.70 3.04
N ALA A 403 -1.75 -2.14 2.15
CA ALA A 403 -0.59 -1.36 2.54
C ALA A 403 -1.04 -0.14 3.34
N THR A 404 -0.24 0.21 4.33
CA THR A 404 -0.45 1.36 5.21
C THR A 404 0.73 2.33 5.15
N VAL A 405 1.88 1.90 4.62
CA VAL A 405 3.07 2.75 4.48
C VAL A 405 3.32 3.11 3.02
N ALA A 406 3.69 4.36 2.78
CA ALA A 406 3.91 4.91 1.44
C ALA A 406 5.16 4.33 0.76
N ALA A 407 5.04 4.05 -0.53
CA ALA A 407 6.20 3.76 -1.38
C ALA A 407 6.93 5.05 -1.79
N GLY A 408 8.11 4.91 -2.39
CA GLY A 408 8.82 6.04 -3.00
C GLY A 408 8.08 6.60 -4.22
N ASP A 409 8.34 7.86 -4.55
CA ASP A 409 7.61 8.62 -5.58
C ASP A 409 7.54 7.87 -6.92
N GLU A 410 8.68 7.38 -7.40
CA GLU A 410 8.77 6.70 -8.70
C GLU A 410 7.97 5.39 -8.75
N PHE A 411 7.97 4.62 -7.66
CA PHE A 411 7.17 3.40 -7.61
C PHE A 411 5.67 3.72 -7.44
N SER A 412 5.30 4.71 -6.63
CA SER A 412 3.91 5.17 -6.51
C SER A 412 3.35 5.65 -7.85
N LYS A 413 4.14 6.42 -8.61
CA LYS A 413 3.78 6.85 -9.97
C LYS A 413 3.62 5.67 -10.92
N ALA A 414 4.59 4.75 -10.95
CA ALA A 414 4.53 3.56 -11.78
C ALA A 414 3.31 2.69 -11.45
N LEU A 415 3.00 2.54 -10.15
CA LEU A 415 1.83 1.80 -9.68
C LEU A 415 0.52 2.45 -10.13
N ALA A 416 0.41 3.78 -10.05
CA ALA A 416 -0.75 4.52 -10.51
C ALA A 416 -0.93 4.45 -12.04
N HIS A 417 0.15 4.61 -12.81
CA HIS A 417 0.12 4.47 -14.27
C HIS A 417 -0.32 3.06 -14.69
N ALA A 418 0.27 2.02 -14.09
CA ALA A 418 -0.12 0.65 -14.34
C ALA A 418 -1.61 0.43 -14.03
N ALA A 419 -2.11 0.97 -12.92
CA ALA A 419 -3.52 0.86 -12.55
C ALA A 419 -4.47 1.47 -13.59
N VAL A 420 -4.21 2.70 -14.06
CA VAL A 420 -5.00 3.38 -15.10
C VAL A 420 -4.95 2.62 -16.42
N ASP A 421 -3.78 2.11 -16.81
CA ASP A 421 -3.65 1.35 -18.05
C ASP A 421 -4.33 -0.02 -17.99
N ILE A 422 -4.25 -0.72 -16.86
CA ILE A 422 -4.96 -1.99 -16.65
C ILE A 422 -6.48 -1.76 -16.75
N GLU A 423 -7.01 -0.69 -16.14
CA GLU A 423 -8.45 -0.36 -16.25
C GLU A 423 -8.82 -0.05 -17.70
N ARG A 424 -8.01 0.74 -18.40
CA ARG A 424 -8.22 1.07 -19.82
C ARG A 424 -8.26 -0.18 -20.69
N ILE A 425 -7.32 -1.11 -20.49
CA ILE A 425 -7.28 -2.40 -21.21
C ILE A 425 -8.53 -3.24 -20.87
N ASN A 426 -8.99 -3.22 -19.62
CA ASN A 426 -10.19 -3.96 -19.21
C ASN A 426 -11.50 -3.33 -19.75
N GLU A 427 -11.53 -2.01 -19.97
CA GLU A 427 -12.70 -1.30 -20.50
C GLU A 427 -12.87 -1.51 -22.01
N GLU A 428 -11.80 -1.72 -22.78
CA GLU A 428 -11.85 -1.90 -24.24
C GLU A 428 -12.81 -3.02 -24.70
N PRO A 429 -12.75 -4.26 -24.14
CA PRO A 429 -13.72 -5.31 -24.43
C PRO A 429 -15.16 -4.96 -24.05
N ARG A 430 -15.37 -4.23 -22.93
CA ARG A 430 -16.71 -3.77 -22.49
C ARG A 430 -17.32 -2.84 -23.54
N ARG A 431 -16.53 -1.87 -24.04
CA ARG A 431 -16.94 -0.94 -25.10
C ARG A 431 -17.24 -1.67 -26.41
N ALA A 432 -16.55 -2.77 -26.70
CA ALA A 432 -16.79 -3.62 -27.86
C ALA A 432 -17.98 -4.59 -27.70
N GLY A 433 -18.63 -4.64 -26.52
CA GLY A 433 -19.76 -5.53 -26.24
C GLY A 433 -19.37 -7.00 -26.06
N ALA A 434 -18.10 -7.29 -25.74
CA ALA A 434 -17.57 -8.64 -25.61
C ALA A 434 -17.73 -9.18 -24.17
N GLY A 435 -18.88 -9.82 -23.88
CA GLY A 435 -19.13 -10.53 -22.62
C GLY A 435 -19.22 -9.63 -21.38
N VAL A 436 -19.48 -10.24 -20.21
CA VAL A 436 -19.34 -9.58 -18.91
C VAL A 436 -17.91 -9.87 -18.44
N PRO A 437 -16.98 -8.92 -18.49
CA PRO A 437 -15.65 -9.13 -17.95
C PRO A 437 -15.74 -9.33 -16.43
N LEU A 438 -14.72 -9.97 -15.87
CA LEU A 438 -14.53 -9.99 -14.44
C LEU A 438 -14.29 -8.56 -13.96
N GLU A 439 -14.90 -8.23 -12.82
CA GLU A 439 -14.69 -6.96 -12.12
C GLU A 439 -13.19 -6.76 -11.86
N ASN A 440 -12.65 -5.61 -12.25
CA ASN A 440 -11.27 -5.23 -12.01
C ASN A 440 -11.15 -4.44 -10.70
N THR A 441 -10.86 -5.15 -9.62
CA THR A 441 -10.55 -4.54 -8.32
C THR A 441 -9.06 -4.25 -8.17
N ALA A 442 -8.22 -4.75 -9.10
CA ALA A 442 -6.78 -4.56 -9.07
C ALA A 442 -6.39 -3.08 -9.09
N SER A 443 -6.94 -2.36 -10.07
CA SER A 443 -6.58 -0.97 -10.32
C SER A 443 -6.98 -0.06 -9.16
N SER A 444 -8.11 -0.31 -8.49
CA SER A 444 -8.47 0.41 -7.27
C SER A 444 -7.40 0.21 -6.19
N GLY A 445 -7.06 -1.04 -5.85
CA GLY A 445 -6.12 -1.28 -4.76
C GLY A 445 -4.69 -0.81 -5.03
N MET A 446 -4.27 -0.81 -6.30
CA MET A 446 -3.00 -0.20 -6.72
C MET A 446 -3.01 1.33 -6.55
N LEU A 447 -4.12 2.00 -6.89
CA LEU A 447 -4.27 3.45 -6.69
C LEU A 447 -4.38 3.82 -5.20
N GLU A 448 -5.04 3.01 -4.38
CA GLU A 448 -5.09 3.19 -2.92
C GLU A 448 -3.67 3.18 -2.32
N ALA A 449 -2.83 2.23 -2.74
CA ALA A 449 -1.43 2.17 -2.30
C ALA A 449 -0.59 3.36 -2.82
N ALA A 450 -0.80 3.79 -4.06
CA ALA A 450 -0.14 4.96 -4.61
C ALA A 450 -0.55 6.24 -3.84
N ALA A 451 -1.82 6.32 -3.44
CA ALA A 451 -2.38 7.44 -2.67
C ALA A 451 -1.74 7.61 -1.28
N LEU A 452 -1.07 6.59 -0.73
CA LEU A 452 -0.32 6.74 0.52
C LEU A 452 0.84 7.75 0.39
N ASN A 453 1.34 7.98 -0.84
CA ASN A 453 2.32 9.03 -1.12
C ASN A 453 1.61 10.27 -1.67
N THR A 454 1.34 11.24 -0.79
CA THR A 454 0.57 12.46 -1.09
C THR A 454 1.26 13.35 -2.12
N ASP A 455 2.59 13.52 -2.02
CA ASP A 455 3.35 14.35 -2.95
C ASP A 455 3.35 13.73 -4.36
N ALA A 456 3.57 12.41 -4.47
CA ALA A 456 3.50 11.72 -5.76
C ALA A 456 2.09 11.76 -6.36
N SER A 457 1.05 11.66 -5.53
CA SER A 457 -0.35 11.78 -5.96
C SER A 457 -0.66 13.17 -6.52
N ALA A 458 -0.18 14.23 -5.87
CA ALA A 458 -0.35 15.59 -6.35
C ALA A 458 0.40 15.81 -7.69
N GLU A 459 1.63 15.30 -7.83
CA GLU A 459 2.38 15.40 -9.09
C GLU A 459 1.67 14.68 -10.24
N LEU A 460 1.15 13.46 -10.00
CA LEU A 460 0.34 12.72 -10.96
C LEU A 460 -0.91 13.49 -11.40
N LEU A 461 -1.60 14.13 -10.45
CA LEU A 461 -2.81 14.91 -10.75
C LEU A 461 -2.49 16.24 -11.43
N VAL A 462 -1.27 16.77 -11.33
CA VAL A 462 -0.81 17.91 -12.14
C VAL A 462 -0.56 17.48 -13.59
N ASP A 463 -0.07 16.27 -13.83
CA ASP A 463 0.14 15.74 -15.19
C ASP A 463 -1.19 15.55 -15.94
N ALA A 464 -1.37 16.29 -17.04
CA ALA A 464 -2.61 16.29 -17.80
C ALA A 464 -2.91 14.94 -18.48
N GLY A 465 -1.88 14.19 -18.87
CA GLY A 465 -2.04 12.89 -19.51
C GLY A 465 -2.58 11.85 -18.53
N PHE A 466 -1.96 11.75 -17.36
CA PHE A 466 -2.39 10.87 -16.28
C PHE A 466 -3.78 11.27 -15.77
N ARG A 467 -3.99 12.54 -15.41
CA ARG A 467 -5.28 13.03 -14.90
C ARG A 467 -6.43 12.78 -15.88
N GLY A 468 -6.24 13.09 -17.16
CA GLY A 468 -7.23 12.80 -18.19
C GLY A 468 -7.48 11.29 -18.36
N GLY A 469 -6.42 10.47 -18.25
CA GLY A 469 -6.51 9.02 -18.20
C GLY A 469 -7.37 8.54 -17.03
N LEU A 470 -7.11 9.03 -15.82
CA LEU A 470 -7.82 8.68 -14.58
C LEU A 470 -9.31 9.05 -14.63
N LEU A 471 -9.63 10.29 -15.05
CA LEU A 471 -10.99 10.82 -15.06
C LEU A 471 -11.85 10.26 -16.21
N SER A 472 -11.23 9.74 -17.28
CA SER A 472 -11.94 9.23 -18.46
C SER A 472 -12.33 7.74 -18.38
N GLN A 473 -11.99 7.03 -17.31
CA GLN A 473 -12.34 5.60 -17.15
C GLN A 473 -13.72 5.39 -16.51
N GLY A 474 -14.38 4.31 -16.92
CA GLY A 474 -15.49 3.72 -16.18
C GLY A 474 -15.00 2.66 -15.22
N TRP A 475 -14.65 3.04 -13.98
CA TRP A 475 -14.05 2.15 -12.99
C TRP A 475 -15.03 1.09 -12.51
N ASP A 476 -14.62 -0.17 -12.47
CA ASP A 476 -15.40 -1.22 -11.80
C ASP A 476 -15.54 -0.93 -10.29
N SER A 477 -14.47 -0.40 -9.67
CA SER A 477 -14.50 0.23 -8.35
C SER A 477 -13.66 1.50 -8.38
N SER A 478 -14.27 2.64 -8.06
CA SER A 478 -13.61 3.95 -8.08
C SER A 478 -12.94 4.35 -6.76
N THR A 479 -12.92 3.48 -5.74
CA THR A 479 -12.38 3.79 -4.41
C THR A 479 -10.93 4.27 -4.46
N GLY A 480 -10.06 3.58 -5.21
CA GLY A 480 -8.66 3.98 -5.32
C GLY A 480 -8.43 5.26 -6.13
N ALA A 481 -9.22 5.49 -7.17
CA ALA A 481 -9.19 6.76 -7.89
C ALA A 481 -9.63 7.91 -6.97
N ALA A 482 -10.63 7.67 -6.13
CA ALA A 482 -11.11 8.62 -5.12
C ALA A 482 -10.04 8.91 -4.05
N GLU A 483 -9.36 7.88 -3.52
CA GLU A 483 -8.27 8.06 -2.55
C GLU A 483 -7.07 8.78 -3.14
N LEU A 484 -6.66 8.46 -4.38
CA LEU A 484 -5.60 9.19 -5.07
C LEU A 484 -5.97 10.68 -5.23
N LEU A 485 -7.22 10.96 -5.60
CA LEU A 485 -7.71 12.33 -5.74
C LEU A 485 -7.65 13.05 -4.39
N ARG A 486 -8.25 12.50 -3.32
CA ARG A 486 -8.22 13.09 -1.97
C ARG A 486 -6.79 13.35 -1.48
N SER A 487 -5.91 12.37 -1.66
CA SER A 487 -4.51 12.45 -1.25
C SER A 487 -3.75 13.54 -2.03
N GLY A 488 -3.94 13.60 -3.34
CA GLY A 488 -3.25 14.57 -4.19
C GLY A 488 -3.80 15.99 -4.14
N THR A 489 -5.08 16.20 -3.77
CA THR A 489 -5.71 17.54 -3.73
C THR A 489 -5.80 18.15 -2.33
N THR A 490 -5.42 17.40 -1.29
CA THR A 490 -5.43 17.87 0.11
C THR A 490 -4.01 18.22 0.56
N VAL A 491 -3.80 19.47 0.98
CA VAL A 491 -2.52 19.89 1.57
C VAL A 491 -2.30 19.14 2.90
N PRO A 492 -1.18 18.40 3.07
CA PRO A 492 -0.95 17.62 4.27
C PRO A 492 -0.88 18.48 5.54
N PRO A 493 -1.31 17.98 6.71
CA PRO A 493 -1.23 18.72 7.96
C PRO A 493 0.19 19.21 8.26
N GLY A 494 0.33 20.50 8.58
CA GLY A 494 1.63 21.12 8.87
C GLY A 494 2.43 21.56 7.63
N VAL A 495 1.98 21.22 6.42
CA VAL A 495 2.53 21.79 5.18
C VAL A 495 1.89 23.15 4.95
N TYR A 496 2.73 24.16 4.76
CA TYR A 496 2.28 25.50 4.45
C TYR A 496 1.82 25.59 2.99
N GLU A 497 0.61 26.11 2.74
CA GLU A 497 -0.01 26.19 1.40
C GLU A 497 0.88 26.90 0.36
N GLY A 498 1.62 27.94 0.78
CA GLY A 498 2.53 28.67 -0.12
C GLY A 498 3.88 28.00 -0.34
N SER A 499 4.16 26.85 0.27
CA SER A 499 5.39 26.07 0.05
C SER A 499 5.34 25.28 -1.27
N PRO A 500 6.47 24.84 -1.86
CA PRO A 500 6.45 24.06 -3.09
C PRO A 500 5.53 22.84 -3.07
N SER A 501 5.51 22.07 -1.98
CA SER A 501 4.60 20.92 -1.82
C SER A 501 3.14 21.38 -1.69
N GLY A 502 2.85 22.38 -0.83
CA GLY A 502 1.49 22.92 -0.67
C GLY A 502 0.89 23.45 -1.99
N ARG A 503 1.71 24.10 -2.82
CA ARG A 503 1.31 24.59 -4.14
C ARG A 503 0.95 23.46 -5.10
N MET A 504 1.74 22.38 -5.11
CA MET A 504 1.49 21.23 -5.97
C MET A 504 0.12 20.59 -5.70
N HIS A 505 -0.29 20.51 -4.44
CA HIS A 505 -1.63 20.04 -4.06
C HIS A 505 -2.75 20.97 -4.51
N LEU A 506 -2.54 22.29 -4.42
CA LEU A 506 -3.51 23.29 -4.88
C LEU A 506 -3.60 23.34 -6.42
N ASP A 507 -2.49 23.14 -7.11
CA ASP A 507 -2.45 23.00 -8.57
C ASP A 507 -3.18 21.72 -9.02
N ALA A 508 -2.94 20.60 -8.34
CA ALA A 508 -3.67 19.36 -8.55
C ALA A 508 -5.18 19.56 -8.34
N ALA A 509 -5.59 20.22 -7.27
CA ALA A 509 -7.00 20.53 -6.99
C ALA A 509 -7.61 21.40 -8.11
N CYS A 510 -6.93 22.48 -8.52
CA CYS A 510 -7.38 23.34 -9.61
C CYS A 510 -7.59 22.53 -10.90
N HIS A 511 -6.59 21.75 -11.31
CA HIS A 511 -6.65 21.00 -12.56
C HIS A 511 -7.69 19.88 -12.53
N VAL A 512 -7.86 19.17 -11.41
CA VAL A 512 -8.90 18.15 -11.25
C VAL A 512 -10.30 18.77 -11.35
N LEU A 513 -10.53 19.87 -10.67
CA LEU A 513 -11.85 20.52 -10.66
C LEU A 513 -12.19 21.17 -12.01
N ALA A 514 -11.19 21.68 -12.74
CA ALA A 514 -11.36 22.22 -14.09
C ALA A 514 -11.60 21.12 -15.15
N ASP A 515 -10.91 19.97 -15.05
CA ASP A 515 -11.00 18.90 -16.05
C ASP A 515 -12.16 17.91 -15.80
N ALA A 516 -12.62 17.75 -14.56
CA ALA A 516 -13.70 16.82 -14.23
C ALA A 516 -14.97 16.99 -15.11
N PRO A 517 -15.47 18.21 -15.37
CA PRO A 517 -16.65 18.38 -16.24
C PRO A 517 -16.43 17.93 -17.68
N LEU A 518 -15.19 18.02 -18.20
CA LEU A 518 -14.83 17.54 -19.54
C LEU A 518 -14.96 16.02 -19.66
N HIS A 519 -14.87 15.31 -18.53
CA HIS A 519 -14.99 13.86 -18.42
C HIS A 519 -16.33 13.40 -17.81
N ARG A 520 -17.36 14.26 -17.82
CA ARG A 520 -18.66 14.00 -17.17
C ARG A 520 -19.29 12.64 -17.52
N GLU A 521 -19.20 12.19 -18.77
CA GLU A 521 -19.83 10.94 -19.21
C GLU A 521 -19.17 9.71 -18.60
N ALA A 522 -17.86 9.77 -18.34
CA ALA A 522 -17.14 8.73 -17.64
C ALA A 522 -17.45 8.80 -16.14
N ILE A 523 -17.29 9.96 -15.51
CA ILE A 523 -17.48 10.15 -14.06
C ILE A 523 -18.91 9.81 -13.61
N LEU A 524 -19.93 10.17 -14.38
CA LEU A 524 -21.34 9.91 -14.05
C LEU A 524 -21.78 8.46 -14.30
N ARG A 525 -20.90 7.61 -14.83
CA ARG A 525 -21.25 6.23 -15.16
C ARG A 525 -21.44 5.40 -13.90
N THR A 526 -22.66 4.93 -13.69
CA THR A 526 -23.02 3.99 -12.62
C THR A 526 -23.83 2.84 -13.20
N GLY A 527 -23.63 1.60 -12.69
CA GLY A 527 -24.40 0.43 -13.11
C GLY A 527 -23.60 -0.87 -13.14
N ILE A 528 -24.07 -1.85 -13.91
CA ILE A 528 -23.54 -3.24 -13.94
C ILE A 528 -22.04 -3.31 -14.35
N SER A 529 -21.51 -2.26 -14.99
CA SER A 529 -20.17 -2.27 -15.58
C SER A 529 -19.26 -1.11 -15.13
N ALA A 530 -19.70 -0.32 -14.13
CA ALA A 530 -18.90 0.74 -13.51
C ALA A 530 -19.56 1.25 -12.22
N ASP A 531 -18.76 1.50 -11.19
CA ASP A 531 -19.14 2.15 -9.94
C ASP A 531 -18.22 3.36 -9.65
N ASN A 532 -18.59 4.50 -10.25
CA ASN A 532 -17.89 5.78 -10.07
C ASN A 532 -18.42 6.62 -8.89
N ILE A 533 -19.20 6.05 -7.96
CA ILE A 533 -19.80 6.82 -6.86
C ILE A 533 -18.73 7.44 -5.95
N GLU A 534 -17.67 6.69 -5.60
CA GLU A 534 -16.61 7.21 -4.74
C GLU A 534 -15.78 8.30 -5.44
N LEU A 535 -15.54 8.18 -6.75
CA LEU A 535 -14.89 9.25 -7.53
C LEU A 535 -15.75 10.51 -7.58
N GLN A 536 -17.06 10.38 -7.81
CA GLN A 536 -17.99 11.52 -7.75
C GLN A 536 -17.93 12.19 -6.36
N ARG A 537 -17.92 11.39 -5.29
CA ARG A 537 -17.80 11.91 -3.92
C ARG A 537 -16.47 12.63 -3.71
N ALA A 538 -15.34 12.07 -4.12
CA ALA A 538 -14.04 12.71 -3.96
C ALA A 538 -13.90 14.03 -4.73
N ILE A 539 -14.51 14.14 -5.92
CA ILE A 539 -14.60 15.41 -6.67
C ILE A 539 -15.43 16.42 -5.87
N GLY A 540 -16.60 16.02 -5.36
CA GLY A 540 -17.44 16.85 -4.50
C GLY A 540 -16.75 17.29 -3.21
N ASP A 541 -16.05 16.38 -2.53
CA ASP A 541 -15.27 16.63 -1.31
C ASP A 541 -14.15 17.64 -1.59
N THR A 542 -13.44 17.50 -2.72
CA THR A 542 -12.37 18.42 -3.13
C THR A 542 -12.93 19.80 -3.47
N ALA A 543 -14.05 19.86 -4.21
CA ALA A 543 -14.72 21.11 -4.51
C ALA A 543 -15.17 21.82 -3.24
N PHE A 544 -15.72 21.07 -2.28
CA PHE A 544 -16.15 21.60 -0.99
C PHE A 544 -14.97 22.08 -0.12
N ALA A 545 -13.88 21.30 -0.03
CA ALA A 545 -12.68 21.67 0.73
C ALA A 545 -12.04 22.97 0.23
N HIS A 546 -12.16 23.24 -1.07
CA HIS A 546 -11.63 24.44 -1.72
C HIS A 546 -12.71 25.46 -2.09
N MET A 547 -13.89 25.41 -1.46
CA MET A 547 -15.03 26.28 -1.81
C MET A 547 -14.71 27.78 -1.68
N ASP A 548 -13.86 28.16 -0.73
CA ASP A 548 -13.38 29.54 -0.60
C ASP A 548 -12.68 30.03 -1.86
N LEU A 549 -11.82 29.20 -2.45
CA LEU A 549 -11.11 29.48 -3.69
C LEU A 549 -12.08 29.49 -4.88
N LEU A 550 -12.99 28.51 -4.95
CA LEU A 550 -14.03 28.42 -6.00
C LEU A 550 -15.03 29.58 -5.99
N SER A 551 -15.28 30.18 -4.83
CA SER A 551 -16.27 31.25 -4.67
C SER A 551 -15.88 32.56 -5.36
N ARG A 552 -14.61 32.71 -5.70
CA ARG A 552 -14.09 33.91 -6.35
C ARG A 552 -14.58 34.02 -7.78
N ASN A 553 -14.97 35.21 -8.19
CA ASN A 553 -15.39 35.48 -9.55
C ASN A 553 -14.18 35.88 -10.42
N ALA A 554 -13.49 34.88 -10.96
CA ALA A 554 -12.45 35.09 -11.97
C ALA A 554 -13.00 34.97 -13.39
N ARG A 555 -12.30 35.63 -14.34
CA ARG A 555 -12.64 35.53 -15.76
C ARG A 555 -12.09 34.25 -16.39
N ASP A 556 -10.84 33.94 -16.06
CA ASP A 556 -10.10 32.79 -16.55
C ASP A 556 -9.71 31.92 -15.36
N SER A 557 -9.56 30.62 -15.59
CA SER A 557 -9.06 29.70 -14.57
C SER A 557 -7.56 29.77 -14.50
N GLU A 558 -7.05 30.17 -13.35
CA GLU A 558 -5.62 30.33 -13.13
C GLU A 558 -5.25 30.04 -11.68
N THR A 559 -4.12 29.36 -11.51
CA THR A 559 -3.44 29.30 -10.22
C THR A 559 -2.70 30.62 -10.01
N TRP A 560 -2.84 31.21 -8.83
CA TRP A 560 -2.23 32.48 -8.51
C TRP A 560 -1.18 32.34 -7.41
N SER A 561 -0.04 32.98 -7.69
CA SER A 561 1.09 33.37 -6.82
C SER A 561 2.40 32.54 -6.83
N VAL A 562 3.46 33.16 -7.39
CA VAL A 562 4.85 32.92 -6.93
C VAL A 562 5.51 34.24 -6.46
N PHE A 563 4.94 35.42 -6.77
CA PHE A 563 5.52 36.74 -6.49
C PHE A 563 4.48 37.85 -6.21
N GLY A 564 3.20 37.51 -6.04
CA GLY A 564 2.12 38.47 -5.79
C GLY A 564 1.92 38.77 -4.30
N PRO A 565 1.23 39.87 -3.94
CA PRO A 565 0.83 40.09 -2.56
C PRO A 565 -0.18 39.01 -2.13
N PRO A 566 -0.16 38.59 -0.85
CA PRO A 566 -1.19 37.74 -0.27
C PRO A 566 -2.59 38.29 -0.53
N GLN A 567 -3.54 37.41 -0.84
CA GLN A 567 -4.92 37.78 -1.17
C GLN A 567 -5.85 37.42 -0.02
N LEU A 568 -6.77 38.33 0.30
CA LEU A 568 -7.82 38.06 1.28
C LEU A 568 -8.94 37.29 0.59
N VAL A 569 -9.13 36.02 0.96
CA VAL A 569 -10.19 35.15 0.44
C VAL A 569 -11.12 34.82 1.60
N ASN A 570 -12.33 35.37 1.56
CA ASN A 570 -13.39 35.14 2.55
C ASN A 570 -12.92 35.29 4.01
N GLY A 571 -12.12 36.33 4.28
CA GLY A 571 -11.57 36.61 5.61
C GLY A 571 -10.24 35.92 5.93
N THR A 572 -9.75 35.04 5.07
CA THR A 572 -8.47 34.34 5.24
C THR A 572 -7.41 34.91 4.29
N MET A 573 -6.27 35.34 4.83
CA MET A 573 -5.13 35.76 4.03
C MET A 573 -4.42 34.53 3.47
N ARG A 574 -4.33 34.42 2.15
CA ARG A 574 -3.69 33.31 1.44
C ARG A 574 -2.58 33.80 0.54
N ASP A 575 -1.45 33.11 0.59
CA ASP A 575 -0.26 33.44 -0.21
C ASP A 575 -0.24 32.69 -1.55
N TYR A 576 -1.05 31.64 -1.67
CA TYR A 576 -1.26 30.85 -2.88
C TYR A 576 -2.71 30.39 -2.97
N GLY A 577 -3.20 30.18 -4.18
CA GLY A 577 -4.51 29.59 -4.42
C GLY A 577 -4.79 29.50 -5.90
N PHE A 578 -6.04 29.25 -6.25
CA PHE A 578 -6.50 29.19 -7.63
C PHE A 578 -7.90 29.77 -7.74
N ASP A 579 -8.27 30.15 -8.95
CA ASP A 579 -9.63 30.52 -9.30
C ASP A 579 -10.10 29.63 -10.45
N LEU A 580 -11.39 29.29 -10.46
CA LEU A 580 -12.06 28.75 -11.65
C LEU A 580 -12.85 29.87 -12.32
N SER A 581 -12.88 29.84 -13.65
CA SER A 581 -13.79 30.66 -14.44
C SER A 581 -15.24 30.34 -14.07
N LEU A 582 -16.13 31.30 -14.26
CA LEU A 582 -17.56 31.12 -14.01
C LEU A 582 -18.15 29.96 -14.84
N GLU A 583 -17.66 29.77 -16.07
CA GLU A 583 -18.06 28.66 -16.95
C GLU A 583 -17.66 27.31 -16.35
N GLU A 584 -16.38 27.13 -16.00
CA GLU A 584 -15.88 25.88 -15.41
C GLU A 584 -16.54 25.57 -14.07
N ARG A 585 -16.76 26.57 -13.20
CA ARG A 585 -17.49 26.40 -11.95
C ARG A 585 -18.93 25.95 -12.19
N THR A 586 -19.59 26.52 -13.20
CA THR A 586 -20.96 26.14 -13.57
C THR A 586 -21.01 24.71 -14.10
N GLU A 587 -20.06 24.32 -14.95
CA GLU A 587 -19.95 22.95 -15.46
C GLU A 587 -19.63 21.93 -14.35
N LEU A 588 -18.77 22.29 -13.39
CA LEU A 588 -18.48 21.48 -12.19
C LEU A 588 -19.72 21.28 -11.32
N PHE A 589 -20.45 22.34 -11.02
CA PHE A 589 -21.69 22.22 -10.24
C PHE A 589 -22.74 21.43 -11.04
N GLY A 590 -22.75 21.58 -12.37
CA GLY A 590 -23.56 20.80 -13.31
C GLY A 590 -23.26 19.30 -13.24
N LEU A 591 -21.98 18.93 -13.16
CA LEU A 591 -21.54 17.57 -12.91
C LEU A 591 -22.07 17.05 -11.57
N MET A 592 -21.91 17.82 -10.49
CA MET A 592 -22.40 17.42 -9.16
C MET A 592 -23.91 17.26 -9.10
N GLN A 593 -24.65 18.10 -9.82
CA GLN A 593 -26.10 18.02 -9.93
C GLN A 593 -26.60 16.78 -10.67
N ARG A 594 -25.78 16.19 -11.55
CA ARG A 594 -26.08 14.95 -12.28
C ARG A 594 -25.50 13.70 -11.62
N SER A 595 -24.69 13.87 -10.58
CA SER A 595 -24.10 12.76 -9.81
C SER A 595 -25.16 11.94 -9.10
N ASP A 596 -24.74 10.81 -8.51
CA ASP A 596 -25.58 9.96 -7.69
C ASP A 596 -26.38 10.77 -6.65
N GLN A 597 -27.60 10.34 -6.33
CA GLN A 597 -28.50 11.08 -5.46
C GLN A 597 -27.87 11.41 -4.10
N GLY A 598 -27.15 10.46 -3.50
CA GLY A 598 -26.49 10.68 -2.21
C GLY A 598 -25.38 11.72 -2.32
N VAL A 599 -24.50 11.54 -3.31
CA VAL A 599 -23.37 12.46 -3.56
C VAL A 599 -23.84 13.88 -3.86
N ARG A 600 -24.86 14.02 -4.71
CA ARG A 600 -25.47 15.31 -5.03
C ARG A 600 -26.01 16.01 -3.79
N GLN A 601 -26.76 15.29 -2.96
CA GLN A 601 -27.36 15.85 -1.76
C GLN A 601 -26.30 16.27 -0.74
N ASP A 602 -25.28 15.43 -0.53
CA ASP A 602 -24.17 15.74 0.38
C ASP A 602 -23.40 16.98 -0.10
N PHE A 603 -23.11 17.08 -1.41
CA PHE A 603 -22.44 18.23 -2.00
C PHE A 603 -23.21 19.54 -1.78
N PHE A 604 -24.49 19.61 -2.18
CA PHE A 604 -25.26 20.86 -2.06
C PHE A 604 -25.59 21.21 -0.60
N ASN A 605 -25.79 20.22 0.28
CA ASN A 605 -25.88 20.48 1.72
C ASN A 605 -24.58 21.08 2.26
N GLY A 606 -23.42 20.57 1.81
CA GLY A 606 -22.11 21.13 2.10
C GLY A 606 -22.03 22.59 1.65
N VAL A 607 -22.36 22.89 0.39
CA VAL A 607 -22.38 24.26 -0.15
C VAL A 607 -23.22 25.20 0.73
N HIS A 608 -24.44 24.82 1.09
CA HIS A 608 -25.30 25.64 1.96
C HIS A 608 -24.73 25.83 3.38
N LEU A 609 -24.08 24.81 3.92
CA LEU A 609 -23.39 24.93 5.20
C LEU A 609 -22.20 25.91 5.10
N TRP A 610 -21.43 25.83 4.03
CA TRP A 610 -20.33 26.78 3.77
C TRP A 610 -20.86 28.21 3.59
N GLU A 611 -21.97 28.41 2.88
CA GLU A 611 -22.61 29.74 2.74
C GLU A 611 -22.95 30.33 4.12
N ALA A 612 -23.55 29.52 5.00
CA ALA A 612 -23.92 29.92 6.36
C ALA A 612 -22.72 30.24 7.25
N VAL A 613 -21.69 29.38 7.24
CA VAL A 613 -20.46 29.57 8.03
C VAL A 613 -19.70 30.80 7.55
N THR A 614 -19.50 30.94 6.23
CA THR A 614 -18.78 32.07 5.64
C THR A 614 -19.51 33.39 5.87
N ALA A 615 -20.83 33.40 5.74
CA ALA A 615 -21.64 34.56 6.11
C ALA A 615 -21.44 34.92 7.58
N ARG A 616 -21.55 33.97 8.51
CA ARG A 616 -21.34 34.22 9.94
C ARG A 616 -19.96 34.79 10.23
N ASP A 617 -18.92 34.21 9.65
CA ASP A 617 -17.54 34.59 9.92
C ASP A 617 -17.22 35.98 9.34
N ALA A 618 -17.76 36.32 8.17
CA ALA A 618 -17.68 37.67 7.59
C ALA A 618 -18.30 38.75 8.50
N PHE A 619 -19.29 38.39 9.30
CA PHE A 619 -19.93 39.29 10.27
C PHE A 619 -19.32 39.24 11.67
N ALA A 620 -18.52 38.22 12.00
CA ALA A 620 -17.87 38.07 13.29
C ALA A 620 -16.63 38.95 13.48
N GLY A 621 -15.91 39.30 12.40
CA GLY A 621 -14.66 40.09 12.47
C GLY A 621 -14.87 41.55 12.94
N GLU A 622 -13.84 42.19 13.51
CA GLU A 622 -13.89 43.61 13.95
C GLU A 622 -13.87 44.60 12.75
N GLY A 623 -14.93 44.65 11.95
CA GLY A 623 -15.03 45.55 10.79
C GLY A 623 -16.29 45.29 9.97
N THR A 624 -16.61 46.17 9.01
CA THR A 624 -17.68 45.88 8.04
C THR A 624 -17.34 44.59 7.27
N PRO A 625 -18.31 43.68 7.06
CA PRO A 625 -18.13 42.51 6.20
C PRO A 625 -17.49 42.94 4.87
N ASP A 626 -16.49 42.19 4.43
CA ASP A 626 -15.81 42.45 3.18
C ASP A 626 -16.77 42.25 2.01
N GLY A 627 -16.91 43.28 1.16
CA GLY A 627 -17.82 43.25 0.02
C GLY A 627 -17.47 42.14 -0.98
N ALA A 628 -16.18 41.80 -1.13
CA ALA A 628 -15.80 40.70 -2.01
C ALA A 628 -16.32 39.35 -1.48
N THR A 629 -16.23 39.11 -0.18
CA THR A 629 -16.81 37.92 0.47
C THR A 629 -18.33 37.81 0.23
N LEU A 630 -19.07 38.91 0.33
CA LEU A 630 -20.51 38.94 0.07
C LEU A 630 -20.85 38.68 -1.40
N ALA A 631 -20.07 39.24 -2.32
CA ALA A 631 -20.23 39.01 -3.75
C ALA A 631 -19.88 37.54 -4.13
N ASN A 632 -18.87 36.95 -3.48
CA ASN A 632 -18.49 35.55 -3.66
C ASN A 632 -19.61 34.60 -3.19
N LEU A 633 -20.22 34.87 -2.03
CA LEU A 633 -21.41 34.16 -1.54
C LEU A 633 -22.56 34.23 -2.56
N GLY A 634 -22.83 35.43 -3.08
CA GLY A 634 -23.81 35.64 -4.14
C GLY A 634 -23.48 34.81 -5.38
N GLY A 635 -22.22 34.83 -5.81
CA GLY A 635 -21.73 34.07 -6.97
C GLY A 635 -21.95 32.57 -6.85
N ILE A 636 -21.67 31.97 -5.69
CA ILE A 636 -21.93 30.54 -5.44
C ILE A 636 -23.44 30.25 -5.46
N ALA A 637 -24.25 31.01 -4.72
CA ALA A 637 -25.70 30.84 -4.70
C ALA A 637 -26.30 30.96 -6.11
N GLY A 638 -25.80 31.90 -6.93
CA GLY A 638 -26.22 32.08 -8.31
C GLY A 638 -25.83 30.91 -9.21
N THR A 639 -24.61 30.36 -9.06
CA THR A 639 -24.20 29.16 -9.78
C THR A 639 -25.07 27.95 -9.40
N VAL A 640 -25.36 27.75 -8.11
CA VAL A 640 -26.25 26.68 -7.64
C VAL A 640 -27.63 26.80 -8.27
N ALA A 641 -28.22 28.00 -8.22
CA ALA A 641 -29.53 28.27 -8.81
C ALA A 641 -29.57 27.98 -10.31
N ASN A 642 -28.60 28.50 -11.07
CA ASN A 642 -28.46 28.29 -12.50
C ASN A 642 -28.38 26.79 -12.86
N VAL A 643 -27.52 26.05 -12.17
CA VAL A 643 -27.34 24.62 -12.41
C VAL A 643 -28.59 23.81 -12.06
N GLN A 644 -29.25 24.14 -10.95
CA GLN A 644 -30.43 23.43 -10.51
C GLN A 644 -31.65 23.67 -11.41
N SER A 645 -31.77 24.86 -12.02
CA SER A 645 -32.79 25.19 -13.02
C SER A 645 -32.57 24.53 -14.38
N ASN A 646 -31.32 24.20 -14.72
CA ASN A 646 -30.93 23.67 -16.04
C ASN A 646 -30.93 22.13 -16.16
N VAL A 647 -31.46 21.40 -15.17
CA VAL A 647 -31.53 19.94 -15.26
C VAL A 647 -32.69 19.50 -16.14
N GLU A 648 -32.37 18.98 -17.33
CA GLU A 648 -33.32 18.23 -18.16
C GLU A 648 -33.84 17.02 -17.38
N THR A 649 -35.04 17.12 -16.81
CA THR A 649 -35.68 15.98 -16.16
C THR A 649 -36.22 15.02 -17.22
N PRO A 650 -35.89 13.71 -17.14
CA PRO A 650 -36.45 12.71 -18.05
C PRO A 650 -37.99 12.67 -17.91
N SER A 651 -38.69 13.20 -18.92
CA SER A 651 -40.13 13.06 -19.19
C SER A 651 -41.13 13.44 -18.08
N GLY A 652 -41.73 14.63 -18.19
CA GLY A 652 -43.21 14.76 -18.24
C GLY A 652 -44.03 15.10 -16.99
N THR A 653 -43.47 15.26 -15.78
CA THR A 653 -44.26 15.64 -14.58
C THR A 653 -43.60 16.73 -13.75
N ALA A 654 -44.23 17.92 -13.70
CA ALA A 654 -43.92 19.15 -12.94
C ALA A 654 -42.89 19.02 -11.77
N PRO A 655 -41.57 18.91 -12.04
CA PRO A 655 -40.56 18.59 -11.03
C PRO A 655 -39.73 19.81 -10.61
N SER A 656 -39.69 20.89 -11.40
CA SER A 656 -38.97 22.14 -11.08
C SER A 656 -39.49 22.76 -9.78
N LEU A 657 -40.80 22.64 -9.54
CA LEU A 657 -41.50 23.17 -8.38
C LEU A 657 -41.19 22.42 -7.07
N ALA A 658 -41.27 21.09 -7.11
CA ALA A 658 -40.95 20.24 -5.96
C ALA A 658 -39.46 20.39 -5.59
N LYS A 659 -38.60 20.57 -6.60
CA LYS A 659 -37.17 20.77 -6.43
C LYS A 659 -36.84 22.15 -5.85
N ALA A 660 -37.47 23.23 -6.32
CA ALA A 660 -37.33 24.56 -5.72
C ALA A 660 -37.77 24.59 -4.24
N THR A 661 -38.86 23.87 -3.95
CA THR A 661 -39.38 23.71 -2.58
C THR A 661 -38.43 22.89 -1.70
N GLU A 662 -37.81 21.85 -2.26
CA GLU A 662 -36.79 21.03 -1.60
C GLU A 662 -35.51 21.82 -1.33
N ILE A 663 -35.02 22.61 -2.31
CA ILE A 663 -33.84 23.47 -2.19
C ILE A 663 -34.03 24.50 -1.07
N ALA A 664 -35.16 25.21 -1.07
CA ALA A 664 -35.51 26.15 0.00
C ALA A 664 -35.66 25.43 1.35
N GLY A 665 -36.32 24.27 1.39
CA GLY A 665 -36.52 23.49 2.62
C GLY A 665 -35.22 22.96 3.23
N GLN A 666 -34.29 22.48 2.41
CA GLN A 666 -32.99 21.94 2.85
C GLN A 666 -32.07 23.04 3.39
N GLY A 667 -31.93 24.16 2.68
CA GLY A 667 -31.12 25.29 3.12
C GLY A 667 -31.60 25.87 4.46
N ILE A 668 -32.92 26.04 4.63
CA ILE A 668 -33.49 26.60 5.87
C ILE A 668 -33.38 25.60 7.04
N ALA A 669 -33.42 24.29 6.79
CA ALA A 669 -33.33 23.26 7.83
C ALA A 669 -31.94 23.09 8.45
N LEU A 670 -30.88 23.50 7.74
CA LEU A 670 -29.49 23.43 8.20
C LEU A 670 -29.09 24.58 9.11
N ILE A 671 -29.90 25.64 9.17
CA ILE A 671 -29.66 26.80 10.00
C ILE A 671 -30.06 26.50 11.47
N PRO A 672 -29.11 26.42 12.42
CA PRO A 672 -29.37 25.93 13.78
C PRO A 672 -30.40 26.76 14.56
N ASP A 673 -30.34 28.09 14.46
CA ASP A 673 -31.30 28.95 15.18
C ASP A 673 -32.67 28.95 14.51
N VAL A 674 -32.75 28.75 13.20
CA VAL A 674 -34.02 28.59 12.48
C VAL A 674 -34.68 27.25 12.84
N ARG A 675 -33.90 26.17 12.91
CA ARG A 675 -34.38 24.85 13.38
C ARG A 675 -34.82 24.88 14.84
N ALA A 676 -34.08 25.58 15.71
CA ALA A 676 -34.40 25.72 17.12
C ALA A 676 -35.64 26.60 17.35
N ASN A 677 -35.89 27.62 16.50
CA ASN A 677 -36.97 28.58 16.66
C ASN A 677 -38.26 28.24 15.91
N LEU A 678 -38.21 27.55 14.77
CA LEU A 678 -39.41 27.16 13.99
C LEU A 678 -40.00 25.80 14.38
N GLY A 679 -39.22 24.95 15.06
CA GLY A 679 -39.55 23.54 15.27
C GLY A 679 -39.60 22.76 13.95
N GLY A 680 -39.50 21.42 14.02
CA GLY A 680 -39.51 20.57 12.81
C GLY A 680 -40.78 20.70 11.96
N THR A 681 -41.88 21.23 12.53
CA THR A 681 -43.16 21.46 11.85
C THR A 681 -43.25 22.76 11.06
N GLY A 682 -42.53 23.82 11.45
CA GLY A 682 -42.58 25.13 10.75
C GLY A 682 -41.85 25.11 9.40
N LEU A 683 -40.71 24.43 9.34
CA LEU A 683 -39.93 24.21 8.10
C LEU A 683 -40.71 23.40 7.06
N ALA A 684 -41.35 22.31 7.49
CA ALA A 684 -42.21 21.51 6.62
C ALA A 684 -43.46 22.29 6.17
N ALA A 685 -43.99 23.19 7.00
CA ALA A 685 -45.13 24.03 6.63
C ALA A 685 -44.74 25.10 5.59
N ALA A 686 -43.59 25.77 5.74
CA ALA A 686 -43.09 26.74 4.76
C ALA A 686 -42.80 26.10 3.40
N ALA A 687 -42.16 24.93 3.39
CA ALA A 687 -41.96 24.13 2.18
C ALA A 687 -43.31 23.70 1.57
N ASN A 688 -44.24 23.14 2.36
CA ASN A 688 -45.54 22.73 1.83
C ASN A 688 -46.38 23.92 1.29
N LEU A 689 -46.30 25.09 1.92
CA LEU A 689 -47.00 26.31 1.48
C LEU A 689 -46.42 26.87 0.17
N LEU A 690 -45.09 26.87 0.02
CA LEU A 690 -44.42 27.16 -1.26
C LEU A 690 -44.90 26.20 -2.35
N GLY A 691 -44.88 24.90 -2.06
CA GLY A 691 -45.38 23.87 -2.98
C GLY A 691 -46.85 24.05 -3.36
N ASP A 692 -47.70 24.49 -2.42
CA ASP A 692 -49.13 24.71 -2.67
C ASP A 692 -49.42 26.05 -3.40
N HIS A 693 -48.66 27.11 -3.14
CA HIS A 693 -48.73 28.37 -3.89
C HIS A 693 -48.51 28.12 -5.38
N PHE A 694 -47.50 27.32 -5.70
CA PHE A 694 -47.15 27.04 -7.08
C PHE A 694 -48.01 25.96 -7.76
N LYS A 695 -48.59 25.02 -7.01
CA LYS A 695 -49.63 24.11 -7.55
C LYS A 695 -50.84 24.90 -8.06
N GLY A 696 -51.16 26.02 -7.42
CA GLY A 696 -52.27 26.91 -7.83
C GLY A 696 -52.02 27.66 -9.14
N THR A 697 -50.76 27.86 -9.54
CA THR A 697 -50.37 28.57 -10.78
C THR A 697 -50.05 27.64 -11.95
N GLY A 698 -49.78 26.35 -11.69
CA GLY A 698 -49.18 25.41 -12.65
C GLY A 698 -50.10 24.65 -13.60
N GLU A 699 -51.43 24.68 -13.44
CA GLU A 699 -52.34 23.89 -14.30
C GLU A 699 -52.55 24.44 -15.72
N GLN A 700 -52.07 25.65 -16.05
CA GLN A 700 -52.47 26.32 -17.29
C GLN A 700 -51.43 26.50 -18.42
N ASP A 701 -50.12 26.31 -18.25
CA ASP A 701 -49.19 26.51 -19.38
C ASP A 701 -47.88 25.70 -19.28
N LEU A 702 -47.74 24.69 -20.13
CA LEU A 702 -46.46 23.98 -20.35
C LEU A 702 -45.40 24.89 -21.01
N GLN A 703 -45.81 25.93 -21.74
CA GLN A 703 -44.89 26.94 -22.31
C GLN A 703 -44.32 27.89 -21.25
N ASN A 704 -44.94 27.98 -20.08
CA ASN A 704 -44.43 28.80 -18.97
C ASN A 704 -43.47 28.03 -18.06
N GLN A 705 -43.17 26.75 -18.31
CA GLN A 705 -42.28 25.99 -17.41
C GLN A 705 -40.83 26.45 -17.46
N GLU A 706 -40.30 26.76 -18.64
CA GLU A 706 -38.95 27.33 -18.79
C GLU A 706 -38.89 28.73 -18.16
N GLN A 707 -39.85 29.61 -18.51
CA GLN A 707 -39.93 30.96 -17.94
C GLN A 707 -40.16 30.95 -16.42
N MET A 708 -40.93 30.01 -15.89
CA MET A 708 -41.16 29.84 -14.46
C MET A 708 -39.92 29.27 -13.78
N SER A 709 -39.20 28.32 -14.38
CA SER A 709 -37.93 27.80 -13.85
C SER A 709 -36.86 28.91 -13.79
N GLU A 710 -36.78 29.71 -14.86
CA GLU A 710 -35.91 30.89 -14.95
C GLU A 710 -36.30 31.94 -13.89
N TRP A 711 -37.59 32.29 -13.78
CA TRP A 711 -38.08 33.22 -12.76
C TRP A 711 -37.86 32.70 -11.32
N ILE A 712 -38.12 31.41 -11.06
CA ILE A 712 -37.85 30.79 -9.76
C ILE A 712 -36.35 30.84 -9.46
N SER A 713 -35.51 30.53 -10.43
CA SER A 713 -34.06 30.63 -10.27
C SER A 713 -33.69 32.07 -9.91
N GLU A 714 -34.07 33.05 -10.73
CA GLU A 714 -33.74 34.47 -10.52
C GLU A 714 -34.24 35.05 -9.19
N GLU A 715 -35.47 34.74 -8.78
CA GLU A 715 -36.09 35.36 -7.60
C GLU A 715 -35.87 34.56 -6.30
N TRP A 716 -35.81 33.23 -6.37
CA TRP A 716 -35.79 32.35 -5.19
C TRP A 716 -34.49 31.59 -4.99
N GLY A 717 -33.69 31.40 -6.04
CA GLY A 717 -32.45 30.63 -5.95
C GLY A 717 -31.43 31.24 -4.97
N GLY A 718 -31.46 32.56 -4.78
CA GLY A 718 -30.58 33.27 -3.83
C GLY A 718 -31.09 33.29 -2.38
N LEU A 719 -32.31 32.80 -2.11
CA LEU A 719 -32.93 32.95 -0.79
C LEU A 719 -32.14 32.31 0.36
N PRO A 720 -31.60 31.08 0.25
CA PRO A 720 -30.79 30.48 1.33
C PRO A 720 -29.59 31.35 1.73
N GLY A 721 -28.81 31.83 0.75
CA GLY A 721 -27.68 32.72 1.00
C GLY A 721 -28.09 34.07 1.61
N LYS A 722 -29.21 34.66 1.16
CA LYS A 722 -29.76 35.89 1.77
C LYS A 722 -30.16 35.67 3.22
N LEU A 723 -30.81 34.54 3.54
CA LEU A 723 -31.19 34.21 4.91
C LEU A 723 -29.97 34.00 5.82
N ALA A 724 -28.94 33.31 5.33
CA ALA A 724 -27.67 33.16 6.03
C ALA A 724 -27.01 34.51 6.35
N LEU A 725 -26.99 35.45 5.40
CA LEU A 725 -26.47 36.80 5.61
C LEU A 725 -27.25 37.59 6.66
N VAL A 726 -28.57 37.49 6.61
CA VAL A 726 -29.45 38.14 7.58
C VAL A 726 -29.18 37.62 8.99
N GLU A 727 -29.14 36.31 9.15
CA GLU A 727 -28.92 35.67 10.44
C GLU A 727 -27.54 36.02 10.99
N ALA A 728 -26.49 35.96 10.16
CA ALA A 728 -25.15 36.41 10.51
C ALA A 728 -25.12 37.89 10.97
N GLY A 729 -25.86 38.74 10.26
CA GLY A 729 -26.07 40.14 10.63
C GLY A 729 -26.74 40.32 11.98
N VAL A 730 -27.80 39.54 12.27
CA VAL A 730 -28.52 39.59 13.54
C VAL A 730 -27.66 39.06 14.67
N ALA A 731 -27.01 37.91 14.49
CA ALA A 731 -26.16 37.27 15.49
C ALA A 731 -24.96 38.15 15.90
N SER A 732 -24.41 38.91 14.95
CA SER A 732 -23.32 39.86 15.21
C SER A 732 -23.80 41.21 15.81
N GLY A 733 -25.11 41.41 16.01
CA GLY A 733 -25.69 42.66 16.46
C GLY A 733 -25.62 43.80 15.44
N ARG A 734 -25.33 43.47 14.17
CA ARG A 734 -25.19 44.42 13.06
C ARG A 734 -26.47 44.61 12.27
N ALA A 735 -27.44 43.71 12.45
CA ALA A 735 -28.82 43.85 12.02
C ALA A 735 -29.74 43.82 13.23
N ASP A 736 -30.80 44.63 13.21
CA ASP A 736 -31.86 44.53 14.21
C ASP A 736 -32.71 43.29 13.88
N PRO A 737 -32.88 42.32 14.79
CA PRO A 737 -33.70 41.14 14.55
C PRO A 737 -35.13 41.48 14.13
N GLY A 738 -35.66 42.66 14.48
CA GLY A 738 -37.05 43.02 14.22
C GLY A 738 -38.04 41.93 14.67
N ASP A 739 -39.23 41.89 14.06
CA ASP A 739 -40.22 40.82 14.27
C ASP A 739 -40.04 39.70 13.22
N PHE A 740 -38.80 39.26 12.98
CA PHE A 740 -38.46 38.21 12.00
C PHE A 740 -39.34 36.95 12.14
N ARG A 741 -39.70 36.61 13.38
CA ARG A 741 -40.60 35.49 13.70
C ARG A 741 -41.98 35.63 13.07
N THR A 742 -42.56 36.83 13.05
CA THR A 742 -43.90 37.05 12.51
C THR A 742 -43.94 36.87 10.99
N TYR A 743 -42.84 37.11 10.29
CA TYR A 743 -42.77 37.00 8.82
C TYR A 743 -42.54 35.57 8.33
N LEU A 744 -41.78 34.76 9.07
CA LEU A 744 -41.62 33.33 8.77
C LEU A 744 -42.94 32.55 8.93
N ASP A 745 -43.82 32.97 9.86
CA ASP A 745 -45.14 32.36 10.07
C ASP A 745 -46.10 32.57 8.88
N TYR A 746 -45.88 33.56 8.01
CA TYR A 746 -46.75 33.82 6.86
C TYR A 746 -46.34 33.09 5.57
N GLY A 747 -45.09 32.64 5.45
CA GLY A 747 -44.63 31.67 4.44
C GLY A 747 -44.79 32.04 2.95
N ASP A 748 -45.26 33.25 2.61
CA ASP A 748 -45.39 33.71 1.22
C ASP A 748 -44.23 34.62 0.78
N GLU A 749 -43.98 34.66 -0.53
CA GLU A 749 -42.96 35.48 -1.19
C GLU A 749 -42.98 36.93 -0.72
N THR A 750 -44.18 37.48 -0.66
CA THR A 750 -44.43 38.84 -0.26
C THR A 750 -43.89 39.10 1.14
N SER A 751 -44.00 38.14 2.06
CA SER A 751 -43.58 38.28 3.45
C SER A 751 -42.06 38.22 3.60
N ILE A 752 -41.37 37.33 2.89
CA ILE A 752 -39.91 37.22 2.95
C ILE A 752 -39.23 38.38 2.22
N ASN A 753 -39.68 38.71 1.01
CA ASN A 753 -39.14 39.86 0.27
C ASN A 753 -39.52 41.20 0.92
N GLN A 754 -40.71 41.32 1.53
CA GLN A 754 -41.03 42.49 2.36
C GLN A 754 -40.18 42.54 3.62
N TYR A 755 -39.84 41.40 4.23
CA TYR A 755 -38.95 41.38 5.38
C TYR A 755 -37.53 41.81 5.00
N LEU A 756 -36.96 41.25 3.93
CA LEU A 756 -35.66 41.67 3.40
C LEU A 756 -35.68 43.16 3.00
N ALA A 757 -36.75 43.63 2.34
CA ALA A 757 -36.91 45.04 2.00
C ALA A 757 -37.06 45.94 3.24
N ARG A 758 -37.82 45.52 4.27
CA ARG A 758 -37.97 46.27 5.52
C ARG A 758 -36.68 46.31 6.33
N MET A 759 -35.92 45.23 6.36
CA MET A 759 -34.59 45.19 6.96
C MET A 759 -33.64 46.14 6.24
N SER A 760 -33.65 46.14 4.91
CA SER A 760 -32.88 47.08 4.09
C SER A 760 -33.27 48.54 4.36
N ILE A 761 -34.55 48.81 4.63
CA ILE A 761 -35.03 50.15 5.01
C ILE A 761 -34.63 50.52 6.46
N ALA A 762 -34.71 49.56 7.39
CA ALA A 762 -34.42 49.77 8.81
C ALA A 762 -32.92 49.88 9.09
N ASN A 763 -32.08 49.22 8.28
CA ASN A 763 -30.64 49.21 8.43
C ASN A 763 -29.95 49.37 7.06
N PRO A 764 -29.47 50.58 6.73
CA PRO A 764 -28.81 50.86 5.45
C PRO A 764 -27.59 49.98 5.16
N ASN A 765 -26.93 49.46 6.19
CA ASN A 765 -25.79 48.57 6.01
C ASN A 765 -26.23 47.19 5.49
N VAL A 766 -27.38 46.69 5.96
CA VAL A 766 -27.97 45.43 5.48
C VAL A 766 -28.37 45.55 4.00
N ALA A 767 -28.94 46.68 3.61
CA ALA A 767 -29.22 46.95 2.19
C ALA A 767 -27.95 46.92 1.33
N GLY A 768 -26.85 47.50 1.83
CA GLY A 768 -25.55 47.43 1.18
C GLY A 768 -25.06 46.00 1.01
N TYR A 769 -25.14 45.19 2.07
CA TYR A 769 -24.70 43.80 2.04
C TYR A 769 -25.52 42.93 1.07
N LEU A 770 -26.85 43.09 1.09
CA LEU A 770 -27.75 42.37 0.17
C LEU A 770 -27.55 42.79 -1.28
N ASN A 771 -27.32 44.08 -1.54
CA ASN A 771 -27.01 44.55 -2.90
C ASN A 771 -25.70 43.93 -3.42
N THR A 772 -24.65 43.87 -2.60
CA THR A 772 -23.38 43.26 -3.01
C THR A 772 -23.51 41.75 -3.24
N PHE A 773 -24.31 41.06 -2.41
CA PHE A 773 -24.67 39.67 -2.66
C PHE A 773 -25.45 39.52 -3.98
N ASP A 774 -26.46 40.36 -4.22
CA ASP A 774 -27.29 40.33 -5.43
C ASP A 774 -26.48 40.64 -6.71
N GLU A 775 -25.46 41.50 -6.63
CA GLU A 775 -24.53 41.75 -7.73
C GLU A 775 -23.74 40.47 -8.11
N GLY A 776 -23.22 39.75 -7.11
CA GLY A 776 -22.55 38.48 -7.32
C GLY A 776 -23.49 37.39 -7.85
N TYR A 777 -24.69 37.33 -7.28
CA TYR A 777 -25.75 36.40 -7.66
C TYR A 777 -26.18 36.58 -9.11
N ALA A 778 -26.52 37.81 -9.51
CA ALA A 778 -26.95 38.13 -10.86
C ALA A 778 -25.85 37.87 -11.90
N ALA A 779 -24.57 38.04 -11.53
CA ALA A 779 -23.45 37.74 -12.41
C ALA A 779 -23.34 36.23 -12.72
N ALA A 780 -23.70 35.37 -11.76
CA ALA A 780 -23.59 33.91 -11.91
C ALA A 780 -24.85 33.24 -12.49
N VAL A 781 -26.04 33.80 -12.26
CA VAL A 781 -27.30 33.25 -12.83
C VAL A 781 -27.41 33.48 -14.34
N LYS A 782 -26.89 34.61 -14.84
CA LYS A 782 -27.13 35.07 -16.22
C LYS A 782 -26.11 34.59 -17.25
N VAL A 783 -25.40 33.49 -17.00
CA VAL A 783 -24.42 32.93 -17.95
C VAL A 783 -25.19 32.39 -19.15
N PRO A 784 -25.13 33.03 -20.34
CA PRO A 784 -25.78 32.52 -21.53
C PRO A 784 -25.09 31.23 -21.96
N GLN A 785 -25.86 30.16 -22.18
CA GLN A 785 -25.36 28.91 -22.76
C GLN A 785 -24.90 29.08 -24.21
#